data_AF-A0A8S1WKY5-F1
#
_entry.id   AF-A0A8S1WKY5-F1
#
_cell.length_a   1.000
_cell.length_b   1.000
_cell.length_c   1.000
_cell.angle_alpha   90.00
_cell.angle_beta   90.00
_cell.angle_gamma   90.00
#
_symmetry.space_group_name_H-M   'P 1'
#
loop_
_entity.id
_entity.type
_entity.pdbx_description
1 polymer ?
#
loop_
_entity_poly.entity_id
_entity_poly.type
_entity_poly.pdbx_seq_one_letter_code
_entity_poly.pdbx_strand_id
1 'polypeptide(L)'
;MNCSYKQKQDLHEHLASSNHIDDQLYNVIIEMFRKENISDCQKSLSKDDAQKHIQQYIIEELNYSFVDKQQKLKDVTNNITKITNIIKSIYEHDFNKNDYSTKIYLERRQELIQNISKNKKIIQFLKFLVSLTSIDEKFIQSGSNSLNLLVEMKVDLSKQSFINIRIKNTSIVGANLIRSNLSGSELDNVDISGINLNGALLLNCKWKNIRINEFHHLNGHSSYVKSVCFSPNGKILASGSNDNSIRLWDFKTGQQISQLDGHSQGVLSLCFSPDGISLASSSDDKSICLWNVKTGQQKIKFEGNCNTVYSICFSPDGTTLASGSDDKSIILWDVKTGQLKQQLYGHSYGVLSVCFSPNGTTLASGGDDKSICLWDVKTGQLKHKLEGHSFGVLSVCFSPDGKTLASGSNDNSIRLWNVKTGQQISQLDGHSQGVLSLCFSPDGISLASGSVDKSIYLWDVVTQQQKSQLIGHGDSVNSVCFSPDGSTLASGSSDKSIYLWDVLTGQYNTQLIGHGDSVNSVCYSPDGTTLASSSGDQVICLWDVKTGQQKSIFMGHGDSVNSVCFSPDSNTLASGSSDKSICIWDVTTGKLKLELYGHISGVLSVCFSPDGTTLASASFDKSICLWDVKTGQLKSKLIGHGESVNQVCFSPDGITLATGRYDNSIRLWNVKTRKKHSKFDGHSHGVLSVCFSPDGTTLASGSEDNSICLWDVKTGKKNIQFEGHSHEVLTVCFSRDGTTLASGSVDNSIRLWDVKTGQQKSTLEGHSNTVRSVCFSPDSTKLVSGSQDNSIRLWDVQNLQYQTRLDGQSFFIEPPYNLSEAALSAFDINYMNINVGQQISVDQIYKDIPSTFSQRVDNYITILLISQKPIFQAKGALIFKGEFINKAGIDLRQLLKQRGSYILESQIEFQQKQN
;
A
#
# COMPACT_ATOMS: atom_id res chain seq x y z
N MET A 1 -32.19 21.38 35.56
CA MET A 1 -32.51 20.97 36.95
C MET A 1 -31.22 20.47 37.58
N ASN A 2 -30.78 21.02 38.70
CA ASN A 2 -29.64 20.48 39.44
C ASN A 2 -30.11 19.33 40.32
N CYS A 3 -29.42 18.19 40.28
CA CYS A 3 -29.52 17.17 41.31
C CYS A 3 -28.11 16.59 41.56
N SER A 4 -27.72 16.51 42.82
CA SER A 4 -26.34 16.22 43.22
C SER A 4 -25.96 14.76 43.05
N TYR A 5 -24.75 14.49 42.53
CA TYR A 5 -24.02 13.27 42.87
C TYR A 5 -22.64 13.60 43.43
N LYS A 6 -22.23 12.84 44.45
CA LYS A 6 -21.05 13.08 45.27
C LYS A 6 -19.75 13.01 44.46
N GLN A 7 -18.70 13.65 44.97
CA GLN A 7 -17.32 13.33 44.61
C GLN A 7 -17.12 11.81 44.75
N LYS A 8 -16.97 11.12 43.61
CA LYS A 8 -16.32 9.81 43.57
C LYS A 8 -14.83 10.10 43.44
N GLN A 9 -14.02 9.45 44.27
CA GLN A 9 -12.56 9.56 44.18
C GLN A 9 -12.09 9.18 42.77
N ASP A 10 -10.99 9.78 42.32
CA ASP A 10 -10.56 9.48 40.97
C ASP A 10 -9.91 8.09 40.87
N LEU A 11 -10.17 7.42 39.76
CA LEU A 11 -9.61 6.12 39.46
C LEU A 11 -8.08 6.16 39.40
N HIS A 12 -7.50 7.32 39.02
CA HIS A 12 -6.07 7.56 39.12
C HIS A 12 -5.53 7.41 40.55
N GLU A 13 -6.20 7.96 41.58
CA GLU A 13 -5.74 7.87 42.98
C GLU A 13 -5.72 6.40 43.45
N HIS A 14 -6.78 5.67 43.14
CA HIS A 14 -6.90 4.25 43.48
C HIS A 14 -5.83 3.41 42.78
N LEU A 15 -5.58 3.63 41.48
CA LEU A 15 -4.52 2.95 40.74
C LEU A 15 -3.11 3.35 41.23
N ALA A 16 -2.86 4.64 41.49
CA ALA A 16 -1.57 5.14 41.95
C ALA A 16 -1.15 4.56 43.31
N SER A 17 -2.09 4.19 44.17
CA SER A 17 -1.77 3.49 45.42
C SER A 17 -1.11 2.11 45.22
N SER A 18 -1.17 1.52 44.02
CA SER A 18 -0.45 0.29 43.67
C SER A 18 1.08 0.47 43.50
N ASN A 19 1.58 1.71 43.41
CA ASN A 19 2.99 2.02 43.19
C ASN A 19 3.95 1.41 44.22
N HIS A 20 3.45 1.10 45.42
CA HIS A 20 4.22 0.61 46.56
C HIS A 20 4.01 -0.89 46.82
N ILE A 21 3.75 -1.69 45.78
CA ILE A 21 3.51 -3.14 45.83
C ILE A 21 4.60 -3.88 45.05
N ASP A 22 5.00 -5.06 45.52
CA ASP A 22 5.93 -5.95 44.81
C ASP A 22 5.24 -6.68 43.65
N ASP A 23 5.88 -6.75 42.48
CA ASP A 23 5.31 -7.35 41.28
C ASP A 23 5.27 -8.89 41.36
N GLN A 24 6.18 -9.50 42.13
CA GLN A 24 6.21 -10.96 42.31
C GLN A 24 4.97 -11.48 43.06
N LEU A 25 4.43 -10.66 43.97
CA LEU A 25 3.29 -11.02 44.82
C LEU A 25 2.00 -11.28 44.03
N TYR A 26 1.79 -10.59 42.90
CA TYR A 26 0.60 -10.78 42.06
C TYR A 26 0.48 -12.21 41.51
N ASN A 27 1.60 -12.79 41.03
CA ASN A 27 1.61 -14.13 40.48
C ASN A 27 1.36 -15.19 41.57
N VAL A 28 1.96 -15.02 42.75
CA VAL A 28 1.77 -15.93 43.89
C VAL A 28 0.31 -15.95 44.34
N ILE A 29 -0.35 -14.78 44.44
CA ILE A 29 -1.77 -14.68 44.80
C ILE A 29 -2.65 -15.42 43.78
N ILE A 30 -2.39 -15.26 42.47
CA ILE A 30 -3.14 -15.92 41.40
C ILE A 30 -2.97 -17.46 41.46
N GLU A 31 -1.74 -17.95 41.65
CA GLU A 31 -1.49 -19.40 41.72
C GLU A 31 -2.04 -20.04 43.00
N MET A 32 -2.00 -19.34 44.14
CA MET A 32 -2.64 -19.81 45.37
C MET A 32 -4.17 -19.93 45.19
N PHE A 33 -4.82 -18.90 44.63
CA PHE A 33 -6.26 -18.93 44.38
C PHE A 33 -6.69 -20.05 43.43
N ARG A 34 -5.85 -20.38 42.45
CA ARG A 34 -6.03 -21.53 41.55
C ARG A 34 -5.91 -22.86 42.29
N LYS A 35 -4.85 -23.04 43.10
CA LYS A 35 -4.63 -24.27 43.90
C LYS A 35 -5.75 -24.51 44.93
N GLU A 36 -6.26 -23.45 45.55
CA GLU A 36 -7.32 -23.52 46.58
C GLU A 36 -8.75 -23.50 46.03
N ASN A 37 -8.95 -23.31 44.71
CA ASN A 37 -10.26 -23.11 44.08
C ASN A 37 -11.09 -21.96 44.72
N ILE A 38 -10.42 -20.85 45.05
CA ILE A 38 -11.08 -19.67 45.64
C ILE A 38 -12.04 -19.03 44.64
N SER A 39 -13.29 -18.81 45.04
CA SER A 39 -14.34 -18.17 44.22
C SER A 39 -14.75 -16.77 44.70
N ASP A 40 -14.18 -16.28 45.80
CA ASP A 40 -14.42 -14.94 46.34
C ASP A 40 -13.07 -14.32 46.75
N CYS A 41 -12.44 -13.62 45.80
CA CYS A 41 -11.09 -13.09 45.97
C CYS A 41 -11.04 -12.03 47.07
N GLN A 42 -12.07 -11.16 47.11
CA GLN A 42 -12.18 -10.09 48.10
C GLN A 42 -12.33 -10.66 49.52
N LYS A 43 -13.21 -11.65 49.70
CA LYS A 43 -13.46 -12.28 51.00
C LYS A 43 -12.28 -13.13 51.47
N SER A 44 -11.53 -13.75 50.55
CA SER A 44 -10.32 -14.50 50.91
C SER A 44 -9.20 -13.57 51.42
N LEU A 45 -8.88 -12.50 50.68
CA LEU A 45 -7.83 -11.54 51.06
C LEU A 45 -8.11 -10.76 52.36
N SER A 46 -9.36 -10.76 52.82
CA SER A 46 -9.77 -10.20 54.12
C SER A 46 -9.70 -11.18 55.30
N LYS A 47 -9.24 -12.43 55.12
CA LYS A 47 -9.04 -13.40 56.21
C LYS A 47 -7.56 -13.49 56.61
N ASP A 48 -7.27 -13.29 57.89
CA ASP A 48 -5.92 -13.45 58.46
C ASP A 48 -5.27 -14.80 58.11
N ASP A 49 -6.04 -15.89 58.12
CA ASP A 49 -5.50 -17.23 57.84
C ASP A 49 -5.08 -17.42 56.37
N ALA A 50 -5.80 -16.81 55.42
CA ALA A 50 -5.39 -16.78 54.03
C ALA A 50 -4.13 -15.90 53.86
N GLN A 51 -4.05 -14.77 54.58
CA GLN A 51 -2.84 -13.94 54.58
C GLN A 51 -1.62 -14.68 55.15
N LYS A 52 -1.79 -15.49 56.21
CA LYS A 52 -0.76 -16.38 56.74
C LYS A 52 -0.34 -17.46 55.73
N HIS A 53 -1.28 -18.00 54.96
CA HIS A 53 -0.95 -19.02 53.95
C HIS A 53 -0.15 -18.43 52.76
N ILE A 54 -0.53 -17.24 52.28
CA ILE A 54 0.27 -16.48 51.29
C ILE A 54 1.69 -16.22 51.84
N GLN A 55 1.80 -15.80 53.10
CA GLN A 55 3.09 -15.58 53.76
C GLN A 55 3.94 -16.86 53.82
N GLN A 56 3.35 -18.00 54.21
CA GLN A 56 4.06 -19.28 54.28
C GLN A 56 4.56 -19.73 52.90
N TYR A 57 3.71 -19.68 51.87
CA TYR A 57 4.07 -20.05 50.50
C TYR A 57 5.29 -19.25 49.99
N ILE A 58 5.33 -17.95 50.27
CA ILE A 58 6.45 -17.06 49.90
C ILE A 58 7.74 -17.36 50.69
N ILE A 59 7.63 -17.92 51.90
CA ILE A 59 8.78 -18.34 52.73
C ILE A 59 9.39 -19.66 52.25
N GLU A 60 8.59 -20.51 51.60
CA GLU A 60 8.99 -21.82 51.08
C GLU A 60 9.62 -21.71 49.68
N GLU A 61 9.12 -20.86 48.78
CA GLU A 61 9.77 -20.62 47.47
C GLU A 61 11.07 -19.79 47.54
N LEU A 62 11.36 -19.11 48.66
CA LEU A 62 12.45 -18.11 48.72
C LEU A 62 13.51 -18.40 49.82
N ASN A 63 14.69 -18.82 49.37
CA ASN A 63 15.88 -19.08 50.19
C ASN A 63 16.53 -17.79 50.74
N TYR A 64 15.97 -17.27 51.83
CA TYR A 64 16.49 -16.12 52.60
C TYR A 64 16.93 -16.49 54.03
N SER A 65 17.77 -15.65 54.66
CA SER A 65 18.16 -15.82 56.06
C SER A 65 16.99 -15.57 57.03
N PHE A 66 17.12 -16.00 58.28
CA PHE A 66 16.07 -15.83 59.29
C PHE A 66 15.69 -14.36 59.54
N VAL A 67 16.66 -13.44 59.48
CA VAL A 67 16.44 -12.00 59.69
C VAL A 67 15.73 -11.39 58.47
N ASP A 68 16.19 -11.73 57.27
CA ASP A 68 15.56 -11.29 56.00
C ASP A 68 14.11 -11.77 55.89
N LYS A 69 13.83 -13.01 56.37
CA LYS A 69 12.48 -13.58 56.39
C LYS A 69 11.51 -12.77 57.24
N GLN A 70 11.91 -12.25 58.41
CA GLN A 70 11.02 -11.41 59.23
C GLN A 70 10.74 -10.04 58.60
N GLN A 71 11.74 -9.41 57.98
CA GLN A 71 11.55 -8.14 57.28
C GLN A 71 10.61 -8.31 56.08
N LYS A 72 10.89 -9.30 55.21
CA LYS A 72 10.06 -9.61 54.03
C LYS A 72 8.64 -10.04 54.40
N LEU A 73 8.45 -10.79 55.49
CA LEU A 73 7.12 -11.12 56.05
C LEU A 73 6.27 -9.86 56.23
N LYS A 74 6.82 -8.85 56.91
CA LYS A 74 6.12 -7.59 57.21
C LYS A 74 5.79 -6.78 55.95
N ASP A 75 6.71 -6.75 54.99
CA ASP A 75 6.49 -6.09 53.70
C ASP A 75 5.43 -6.82 52.85
N VAL A 76 5.41 -8.16 52.88
CA VAL A 76 4.38 -9.00 52.25
C VAL A 76 3.00 -8.75 52.89
N THR A 77 2.85 -8.79 54.22
CA THR A 77 1.57 -8.51 54.88
C THR A 77 1.06 -7.11 54.56
N ASN A 78 1.94 -6.10 54.55
CA ASN A 78 1.63 -4.73 54.16
C ASN A 78 1.14 -4.66 52.70
N ASN A 79 1.83 -5.35 51.79
CA ASN A 79 1.46 -5.38 50.37
C ASN A 79 0.14 -6.13 50.10
N ILE A 80 -0.11 -7.26 50.78
CA ILE A 80 -1.41 -7.94 50.73
C ILE A 80 -2.52 -6.99 51.21
N THR A 81 -2.32 -6.31 52.35
CA THR A 81 -3.30 -5.35 52.89
C THR A 81 -3.61 -4.20 51.92
N LYS A 82 -2.58 -3.66 51.21
CA LYS A 82 -2.78 -2.69 50.13
C LYS A 82 -3.63 -3.29 49.00
N ILE A 83 -3.28 -4.48 48.52
CA ILE A 83 -4.04 -5.19 47.45
C ILE A 83 -5.51 -5.35 47.84
N THR A 84 -5.81 -5.82 49.06
CA THR A 84 -7.19 -5.98 49.56
C THR A 84 -7.98 -4.68 49.52
N ASN A 85 -7.37 -3.57 49.95
CA ASN A 85 -8.00 -2.25 49.96
C ASN A 85 -8.25 -1.70 48.54
N ILE A 86 -7.30 -1.87 47.62
CA ILE A 86 -7.44 -1.44 46.22
C ILE A 86 -8.52 -2.27 45.50
N ILE A 87 -8.51 -3.59 45.68
CA ILE A 87 -9.54 -4.49 45.12
C ILE A 87 -10.93 -4.10 45.62
N LYS A 88 -11.09 -3.82 46.93
CA LYS A 88 -12.36 -3.36 47.50
C LYS A 88 -12.82 -2.03 46.89
N SER A 89 -11.93 -1.05 46.81
CA SER A 89 -12.21 0.25 46.17
C SER A 89 -12.67 0.08 44.72
N ILE A 90 -11.95 -0.73 43.92
CA ILE A 90 -12.27 -0.95 42.50
C ILE A 90 -13.60 -1.69 42.32
N TYR A 91 -13.90 -2.67 43.18
CA TYR A 91 -15.19 -3.36 43.20
C TYR A 91 -16.37 -2.41 43.46
N GLU A 92 -16.19 -1.44 44.34
CA GLU A 92 -17.20 -0.42 44.66
C GLU A 92 -17.27 0.72 43.61
N HIS A 93 -16.18 0.98 42.87
CA HIS A 93 -16.08 2.05 41.88
C HIS A 93 -16.82 1.75 40.54
N ASP A 94 -17.12 2.81 39.77
CA ASP A 94 -17.81 2.71 38.47
C ASP A 94 -17.02 1.90 37.42
N PHE A 95 -15.71 1.79 37.59
CA PHE A 95 -14.81 1.01 36.74
C PHE A 95 -15.11 -0.51 36.75
N ASN A 96 -15.81 -1.01 37.77
CA ASN A 96 -16.30 -2.39 37.81
C ASN A 96 -17.79 -2.53 37.46
N LYS A 97 -18.45 -1.44 37.05
CA LYS A 97 -19.90 -1.38 36.81
C LYS A 97 -20.24 -1.01 35.36
N ASN A 98 -19.43 -0.16 34.73
CA ASN A 98 -19.70 0.44 33.43
C ASN A 98 -18.68 -0.03 32.38
N ASP A 99 -19.07 -0.06 31.11
CA ASP A 99 -18.16 -0.28 29.97
C ASP A 99 -17.43 1.04 29.61
N TYR A 100 -16.15 1.10 29.99
CA TYR A 100 -15.29 2.27 29.76
C TYR A 100 -14.80 2.37 28.30
N SER A 101 -14.99 1.35 27.46
CA SER A 101 -14.63 1.39 26.03
C SER A 101 -15.59 2.28 25.21
N THR A 102 -16.84 2.45 25.68
CA THR A 102 -17.86 3.26 25.01
C THR A 102 -17.47 4.74 24.84
N LYS A 103 -18.07 5.40 23.84
CA LYS A 103 -17.82 6.83 23.53
C LYS A 103 -18.08 7.77 24.70
N ILE A 104 -18.97 7.40 25.63
CA ILE A 104 -19.36 8.22 26.80
C ILE A 104 -18.18 8.45 27.76
N TYR A 105 -17.20 7.51 27.80
CA TYR A 105 -16.03 7.60 28.68
C TYR A 105 -14.75 8.01 27.97
N LEU A 106 -14.81 8.39 26.68
CA LEU A 106 -13.61 8.63 25.85
C LEU A 106 -12.65 9.67 26.45
N GLU A 107 -13.16 10.83 26.86
CA GLU A 107 -12.35 11.92 27.42
C GLU A 107 -11.69 11.49 28.74
N ARG A 108 -12.48 10.96 29.69
CA ARG A 108 -11.98 10.44 30.97
C ARG A 108 -10.98 9.29 30.79
N ARG A 109 -11.12 8.49 29.72
CA ARG A 109 -10.19 7.40 29.38
C ARG A 109 -8.87 7.95 28.84
N GLN A 110 -8.90 8.97 27.98
CA GLN A 110 -7.70 9.64 27.48
C GLN A 110 -6.93 10.36 28.60
N GLU A 111 -7.62 11.06 29.50
CA GLU A 111 -7.04 11.68 30.70
C GLU A 111 -6.36 10.65 31.60
N LEU A 112 -7.05 9.55 31.92
CA LEU A 112 -6.50 8.45 32.72
C LEU A 112 -5.25 7.85 32.06
N ILE A 113 -5.28 7.61 30.74
CA ILE A 113 -4.14 7.07 29.96
C ILE A 113 -2.94 8.02 30.00
N GLN A 114 -3.13 9.33 29.88
CA GLN A 114 -2.03 10.31 29.99
C GLN A 114 -1.35 10.22 31.36
N ASN A 115 -2.13 10.04 32.43
CA ASN A 115 -1.63 9.96 33.79
C ASN A 115 -0.94 8.62 34.12
N ILE A 116 -1.48 7.47 33.68
CA ILE A 116 -0.95 6.14 34.09
C ILE A 116 0.02 5.48 33.09
N SER A 117 0.03 5.85 31.82
CA SER A 117 0.75 5.11 30.75
C SER A 117 2.25 4.94 30.94
N LYS A 118 2.91 5.86 31.68
CA LYS A 118 4.35 5.78 31.96
C LYS A 118 4.68 4.91 33.18
N ASN A 119 3.67 4.44 33.92
CA ASN A 119 3.83 3.81 35.22
C ASN A 119 3.77 2.27 35.14
N LYS A 120 4.96 1.64 35.21
CA LYS A 120 5.11 0.18 35.15
C LYS A 120 4.36 -0.57 36.27
N LYS A 121 4.21 0.01 37.47
CA LYS A 121 3.48 -0.63 38.59
C LYS A 121 1.98 -0.71 38.31
N ILE A 122 1.38 0.40 37.85
CA ILE A 122 -0.03 0.41 37.46
C ILE A 122 -0.27 -0.57 36.29
N ILE A 123 0.65 -0.65 35.33
CA ILE A 123 0.56 -1.62 34.21
C ILE A 123 0.54 -3.08 34.71
N GLN A 124 1.38 -3.45 35.69
CA GLN A 124 1.35 -4.80 36.28
C GLN A 124 0.07 -5.05 37.08
N PHE A 125 -0.40 -4.05 37.84
CA PHE A 125 -1.66 -4.17 38.57
C PHE A 125 -2.88 -4.32 37.65
N LEU A 126 -2.91 -3.62 36.50
CA LEU A 126 -3.94 -3.82 35.46
C LEU A 126 -3.88 -5.23 34.85
N LYS A 127 -2.69 -5.81 34.64
CA LYS A 127 -2.55 -7.21 34.21
C LYS A 127 -3.10 -8.18 35.27
N PHE A 128 -2.84 -7.93 36.55
CA PHE A 128 -3.39 -8.71 37.66
C PHE A 128 -4.93 -8.65 37.72
N LEU A 129 -5.54 -7.48 37.48
CA LEU A 129 -7.01 -7.36 37.35
C LEU A 129 -7.58 -8.18 36.18
N VAL A 130 -6.87 -8.28 35.05
CA VAL A 130 -7.24 -9.17 33.94
C VAL A 130 -7.18 -10.64 34.37
N SER A 131 -6.12 -11.06 35.08
CA SER A 131 -5.98 -12.43 35.59
C SER A 131 -7.06 -12.82 36.61
N LEU A 132 -7.50 -11.91 37.48
CA LEU A 132 -8.59 -12.16 38.46
C LEU A 132 -9.91 -12.59 37.80
N THR A 133 -10.18 -12.19 36.55
CA THR A 133 -11.40 -12.62 35.81
C THR A 133 -11.48 -14.13 35.58
N SER A 134 -10.35 -14.84 35.63
CA SER A 134 -10.36 -16.31 35.58
C SER A 134 -10.93 -16.95 36.85
N ILE A 135 -10.92 -16.24 37.97
CA ILE A 135 -11.15 -16.76 39.32
C ILE A 135 -12.50 -16.28 39.86
N ASP A 136 -12.76 -14.96 39.86
CA ASP A 136 -13.96 -14.36 40.47
C ASP A 136 -14.71 -13.47 39.45
N GLU A 137 -15.95 -13.86 39.14
CA GLU A 137 -16.80 -13.24 38.12
C GLU A 137 -17.14 -11.78 38.42
N LYS A 138 -17.06 -11.36 39.69
CA LYS A 138 -17.29 -9.98 40.12
C LYS A 138 -16.32 -9.00 39.47
N PHE A 139 -15.15 -9.45 39.04
CA PHE A 139 -14.11 -8.60 38.45
C PHE A 139 -14.11 -8.56 36.92
N ILE A 140 -15.02 -9.29 36.26
CA ILE A 140 -15.06 -9.36 34.78
C ILE A 140 -15.10 -7.96 34.13
N GLN A 141 -15.88 -7.01 34.64
CA GLN A 141 -15.98 -5.69 34.01
C GLN A 141 -14.74 -4.81 34.25
N SER A 142 -14.17 -4.81 35.46
CA SER A 142 -12.92 -4.10 35.73
C SER A 142 -11.72 -4.74 35.00
N GLY A 143 -11.70 -6.06 34.83
CA GLY A 143 -10.73 -6.76 33.98
C GLY A 143 -10.90 -6.40 32.48
N SER A 144 -12.12 -6.42 31.96
CA SER A 144 -12.45 -5.95 30.59
C SER A 144 -12.00 -4.52 30.31
N ASN A 145 -12.22 -3.61 31.26
CA ASN A 145 -11.80 -2.23 31.15
C ASN A 145 -10.26 -2.10 31.29
N SER A 146 -9.63 -2.89 32.16
CA SER A 146 -8.16 -2.95 32.32
C SER A 146 -7.47 -3.43 31.06
N LEU A 147 -8.02 -4.44 30.38
CA LEU A 147 -7.47 -4.95 29.11
C LEU A 147 -7.58 -3.90 27.99
N ASN A 148 -8.70 -3.19 27.89
CA ASN A 148 -8.84 -2.06 26.95
C ASN A 148 -7.82 -0.94 27.23
N LEU A 149 -7.62 -0.55 28.49
CA LEU A 149 -6.58 0.42 28.87
C LEU A 149 -5.18 -0.05 28.48
N LEU A 150 -4.81 -1.31 28.76
CA LEU A 150 -3.51 -1.87 28.39
C LEU A 150 -3.26 -1.81 26.87
N VAL A 151 -4.30 -2.06 26.06
CA VAL A 151 -4.22 -2.01 24.59
C VAL A 151 -4.14 -0.58 24.06
N GLU A 152 -4.93 0.36 24.60
CA GLU A 152 -4.87 1.78 24.19
C GLU A 152 -3.56 2.46 24.63
N MET A 153 -2.96 2.02 25.74
CA MET A 153 -1.60 2.39 26.16
C MET A 153 -0.48 1.74 25.32
N LYS A 154 -0.81 0.91 24.32
CA LYS A 154 0.14 0.14 23.49
C LYS A 154 1.11 -0.74 24.32
N VAL A 155 0.67 -1.28 25.46
CA VAL A 155 1.48 -2.20 26.27
C VAL A 155 1.65 -3.52 25.53
N ASP A 156 2.88 -4.04 25.47
CA ASP A 156 3.09 -5.38 24.91
C ASP A 156 2.51 -6.46 25.84
N LEU A 157 1.64 -7.29 25.25
CA LEU A 157 0.99 -8.44 25.88
C LEU A 157 1.46 -9.76 25.23
N SER A 158 2.57 -9.75 24.47
CA SER A 158 3.19 -10.97 23.96
C SER A 158 3.66 -11.90 25.09
N LYS A 159 3.61 -13.22 24.82
CA LYS A 159 4.01 -14.30 25.73
C LYS A 159 3.29 -14.30 27.10
N GLN A 160 2.17 -13.58 27.26
CA GLN A 160 1.43 -13.55 28.52
C GLN A 160 0.61 -14.83 28.72
N SER A 161 0.38 -15.21 29.97
CA SER A 161 -0.49 -16.33 30.34
C SER A 161 -1.84 -15.82 30.82
N PHE A 162 -2.82 -15.85 29.91
CA PHE A 162 -4.21 -15.44 30.12
C PHE A 162 -5.14 -16.66 30.04
N ILE A 163 -4.74 -17.74 30.73
CA ILE A 163 -5.53 -18.97 30.86
C ILE A 163 -6.83 -18.67 31.63
N ASN A 164 -7.95 -19.20 31.13
CA ASN A 164 -9.30 -19.12 31.70
C ASN A 164 -9.86 -17.69 31.93
N ILE A 165 -9.26 -16.63 31.35
CA ILE A 165 -9.78 -15.26 31.55
C ILE A 165 -11.17 -15.08 30.96
N ARG A 166 -11.97 -14.20 31.57
CA ARG A 166 -13.36 -13.94 31.19
C ARG A 166 -13.56 -12.45 30.94
N ILE A 167 -13.78 -12.07 29.69
CA ILE A 167 -13.81 -10.67 29.23
C ILE A 167 -15.09 -10.44 28.43
N LYS A 168 -15.85 -9.42 28.80
CA LYS A 168 -17.09 -9.01 28.11
C LYS A 168 -17.17 -7.52 27.82
N ASN A 169 -17.97 -7.11 26.84
CA ASN A 169 -18.38 -5.72 26.60
C ASN A 169 -17.18 -4.75 26.63
N THR A 170 -16.27 -4.89 25.67
CA THR A 170 -15.05 -4.06 25.58
C THR A 170 -14.48 -4.05 24.16
N SER A 171 -13.36 -3.34 23.97
CA SER A 171 -12.60 -3.26 22.73
C SER A 171 -11.11 -3.50 23.00
N ILE A 172 -10.54 -4.49 22.32
CA ILE A 172 -9.10 -4.82 22.35
C ILE A 172 -8.48 -4.61 20.96
N VAL A 173 -8.99 -3.61 20.25
CA VAL A 173 -8.69 -3.34 18.83
C VAL A 173 -7.23 -2.95 18.64
N GLY A 174 -6.42 -3.87 18.11
CA GLY A 174 -4.98 -3.74 17.97
C GLY A 174 -4.12 -4.46 19.02
N ALA A 175 -4.68 -5.32 19.86
CA ALA A 175 -3.93 -6.01 20.91
C ALA A 175 -2.85 -6.97 20.37
N ASN A 176 -1.65 -6.91 20.94
CA ASN A 176 -0.53 -7.78 20.58
C ASN A 176 -0.40 -8.97 21.55
N LEU A 177 -0.86 -10.16 21.16
CA LEU A 177 -0.89 -11.39 21.96
C LEU A 177 -0.07 -12.53 21.32
N ILE A 178 0.99 -12.16 20.58
CA ILE A 178 1.94 -13.10 19.95
C ILE A 178 2.45 -14.11 20.99
N ARG A 179 2.36 -15.41 20.68
CA ARG A 179 2.77 -16.53 21.55
C ARG A 179 2.19 -16.52 22.97
N SER A 180 1.06 -15.83 23.20
CA SER A 180 0.37 -15.82 24.48
C SER A 180 -0.52 -17.06 24.65
N ASN A 181 -0.73 -17.50 25.89
CA ASN A 181 -1.63 -18.60 26.19
C ASN A 181 -3.01 -18.06 26.59
N LEU A 182 -4.03 -18.38 25.77
CA LEU A 182 -5.42 -17.95 25.93
C LEU A 182 -6.36 -19.15 26.16
N SER A 183 -5.80 -20.31 26.52
CA SER A 183 -6.57 -21.55 26.71
C SER A 183 -7.67 -21.38 27.75
N GLY A 184 -8.87 -21.88 27.45
CA GLY A 184 -10.06 -21.76 28.28
C GLY A 184 -10.65 -20.33 28.37
N SER A 185 -10.14 -19.36 27.62
CA SER A 185 -10.65 -17.99 27.66
C SER A 185 -12.09 -17.88 27.13
N GLU A 186 -12.89 -17.04 27.80
CA GLU A 186 -14.24 -16.69 27.39
C GLU A 186 -14.28 -15.20 27.01
N LEU A 187 -14.64 -14.90 25.77
CA LEU A 187 -14.79 -13.53 25.25
C LEU A 187 -16.24 -13.33 24.80
N ASP A 188 -16.96 -12.32 25.30
CA ASP A 188 -18.33 -12.02 24.86
C ASP A 188 -18.53 -10.55 24.46
N ASN A 189 -19.09 -10.32 23.26
CA ASN A 189 -19.33 -9.00 22.68
C ASN A 189 -18.05 -8.13 22.62
N VAL A 190 -16.89 -8.76 22.45
CA VAL A 190 -15.59 -8.09 22.38
C VAL A 190 -15.26 -7.68 20.94
N ASP A 191 -14.74 -6.47 20.76
CA ASP A 191 -14.14 -6.03 19.51
C ASP A 191 -12.66 -6.43 19.43
N ILE A 192 -12.31 -7.27 18.45
CA ILE A 192 -10.96 -7.82 18.27
C ILE A 192 -10.32 -7.40 16.94
N SER A 193 -10.90 -6.41 16.25
CA SER A 193 -10.34 -5.86 15.00
C SER A 193 -8.86 -5.48 15.18
N GLY A 194 -7.95 -5.96 14.32
CA GLY A 194 -6.53 -5.62 14.45
C GLY A 194 -5.72 -6.48 15.43
N ILE A 195 -6.29 -7.52 16.04
CA ILE A 195 -5.61 -8.37 17.03
C ILE A 195 -4.52 -9.26 16.41
N ASN A 196 -3.42 -9.47 17.14
CA ASN A 196 -2.34 -10.37 16.75
C ASN A 196 -2.26 -11.57 17.70
N LEU A 197 -2.54 -12.76 17.17
CA LEU A 197 -2.55 -14.07 17.84
C LEU A 197 -1.50 -15.03 17.25
N ASN A 198 -0.50 -14.54 16.51
CA ASN A 198 0.48 -15.41 15.85
C ASN A 198 1.20 -16.31 16.87
N GLY A 199 1.14 -17.63 16.66
CA GLY A 199 1.69 -18.63 17.59
C GLY A 199 1.00 -18.73 18.95
N ALA A 200 -0.18 -18.14 19.16
CA ALA A 200 -0.92 -18.23 20.41
C ALA A 200 -1.57 -19.61 20.63
N LEU A 201 -1.78 -19.98 21.90
CA LEU A 201 -2.46 -21.22 22.29
C LEU A 201 -3.94 -20.94 22.58
N LEU A 202 -4.83 -21.62 21.85
CA LEU A 202 -6.28 -21.44 21.85
C LEU A 202 -6.99 -22.79 22.08
N LEU A 203 -6.73 -23.42 23.23
CA LEU A 203 -7.33 -24.70 23.62
C LEU A 203 -8.65 -24.45 24.38
N ASN A 204 -9.73 -25.17 24.10
CA ASN A 204 -11.03 -25.09 24.80
C ASN A 204 -11.63 -23.66 24.99
N CYS A 205 -11.43 -22.74 24.05
CA CYS A 205 -11.91 -21.35 24.14
C CYS A 205 -13.42 -21.22 23.84
N LYS A 206 -14.09 -20.18 24.37
CA LYS A 206 -15.49 -19.82 24.08
C LYS A 206 -15.64 -18.35 23.75
N TRP A 207 -15.48 -17.98 22.49
CA TRP A 207 -15.57 -16.60 22.01
C TRP A 207 -16.91 -16.40 21.31
N LYS A 208 -17.72 -15.43 21.75
CA LYS A 208 -19.11 -15.19 21.32
C LYS A 208 -19.37 -13.71 21.05
N ASN A 209 -20.35 -13.43 20.18
CA ASN A 209 -20.73 -12.08 19.74
C ASN A 209 -19.54 -11.23 19.25
N ILE A 210 -18.49 -11.87 18.74
CA ILE A 210 -17.23 -11.21 18.39
C ILE A 210 -17.44 -10.20 17.26
N ARG A 211 -16.81 -9.03 17.41
CA ARG A 211 -16.79 -7.95 16.42
C ARG A 211 -15.42 -7.86 15.75
N ILE A 212 -15.45 -7.83 14.43
CA ILE A 212 -14.30 -7.56 13.54
C ILE A 212 -14.82 -6.54 12.53
N ASN A 213 -14.21 -5.34 12.51
CA ASN A 213 -14.52 -4.27 11.58
C ASN A 213 -13.38 -4.18 10.56
N GLU A 214 -13.70 -4.25 9.27
CA GLU A 214 -12.74 -4.15 8.18
C GLU A 214 -12.66 -2.70 7.68
N PHE A 215 -11.48 -2.24 7.25
CA PHE A 215 -11.29 -0.86 6.81
C PHE A 215 -11.97 -0.59 5.46
N HIS A 216 -12.57 0.60 5.32
CA HIS A 216 -13.44 0.93 4.20
C HIS A 216 -12.75 0.91 2.83
N HIS A 217 -13.44 0.32 1.85
CA HIS A 217 -13.05 0.43 0.45
C HIS A 217 -13.78 1.57 -0.27
N LEU A 218 -13.00 2.57 -0.67
CA LEU A 218 -13.44 3.84 -1.26
C LEU A 218 -13.83 3.70 -2.75
N ASN A 219 -14.90 2.95 -3.04
CA ASN A 219 -15.47 2.80 -4.39
C ASN A 219 -15.96 4.14 -4.98
N GLY A 220 -15.73 4.38 -6.28
CA GLY A 220 -16.54 5.35 -7.05
C GLY A 220 -15.97 5.91 -8.37
N HIS A 221 -14.68 5.77 -8.65
CA HIS A 221 -13.84 6.78 -9.37
C HIS A 221 -13.08 6.09 -10.56
N SER A 222 -12.27 6.69 -11.49
CA SER A 222 -12.12 6.04 -12.85
C SER A 222 -10.80 5.79 -13.73
N SER A 223 -9.48 5.76 -13.30
CA SER A 223 -8.31 4.90 -13.84
C SER A 223 -6.93 4.69 -13.06
N TYR A 224 -5.69 4.90 -13.61
CA TYR A 224 -4.33 4.83 -12.95
C TYR A 224 -3.97 5.96 -11.92
N VAL A 225 -3.99 5.77 -10.60
CA VAL A 225 -4.14 6.90 -9.65
C VAL A 225 -2.92 7.87 -9.44
N LYS A 226 -2.51 8.64 -10.47
CA LYS A 226 -1.37 9.62 -10.52
C LYS A 226 -1.09 10.41 -9.23
N SER A 227 -2.11 10.83 -8.47
CA SER A 227 -1.89 11.60 -7.25
C SER A 227 -2.91 11.31 -6.16
N VAL A 228 -2.39 11.04 -4.96
CA VAL A 228 -3.15 11.08 -3.70
C VAL A 228 -2.54 12.13 -2.80
N CYS A 229 -3.38 12.95 -2.18
CA CYS A 229 -2.92 13.84 -1.12
C CYS A 229 -3.97 13.95 -0.03
N PHE A 230 -3.53 13.96 1.23
CA PHE A 230 -4.40 14.30 2.34
C PHE A 230 -4.56 15.81 2.44
N SER A 231 -5.75 16.26 2.85
CA SER A 231 -5.93 17.62 3.34
C SER A 231 -5.01 17.87 4.54
N PRO A 232 -4.56 19.11 4.81
CA PRO A 232 -3.68 19.41 5.95
C PRO A 232 -4.21 19.00 7.33
N ASN A 233 -5.50 18.68 7.44
CA ASN A 233 -6.16 18.21 8.65
C ASN A 233 -6.45 16.68 8.69
N GLY A 234 -6.01 15.92 7.67
CA GLY A 234 -6.14 14.46 7.58
C GLY A 234 -7.56 13.91 7.41
N LYS A 235 -8.60 14.76 7.32
CA LYS A 235 -10.01 14.33 7.25
C LYS A 235 -10.46 13.98 5.84
N ILE A 236 -9.88 14.67 4.85
CA ILE A 236 -10.20 14.48 3.44
C ILE A 236 -8.99 13.85 2.76
N LEU A 237 -9.16 12.69 2.16
CA LEU A 237 -8.23 12.22 1.13
C LEU A 237 -8.73 12.78 -0.20
N ALA A 238 -7.88 13.48 -0.95
CA ALA A 238 -8.12 13.75 -2.36
C ALA A 238 -7.38 12.72 -3.20
N SER A 239 -8.05 12.13 -4.18
CA SER A 239 -7.42 11.45 -5.30
C SER A 239 -7.75 12.20 -6.59
N GLY A 240 -6.70 12.54 -7.32
CA GLY A 240 -6.67 13.36 -8.52
C GLY A 240 -5.52 12.82 -9.34
N SER A 241 -5.90 12.22 -10.46
CA SER A 241 -5.24 11.04 -10.99
C SER A 241 -5.48 10.89 -12.51
N ASN A 242 -6.17 10.01 -13.25
CA ASN A 242 -6.96 8.74 -13.37
C ASN A 242 -8.50 8.62 -13.99
N ASP A 243 -9.75 9.17 -13.65
CA ASP A 243 -10.88 9.82 -14.55
C ASP A 243 -11.37 11.37 -14.68
N ASN A 244 -10.53 12.42 -14.81
CA ASN A 244 -10.57 13.89 -14.50
C ASN A 244 -11.55 14.55 -13.50
N SER A 245 -12.50 13.81 -12.95
CA SER A 245 -13.21 14.07 -11.70
C SER A 245 -12.34 13.92 -10.42
N ILE A 246 -11.75 14.99 -9.88
CA ILE A 246 -10.98 14.85 -8.61
C ILE A 246 -11.95 14.47 -7.48
N ARG A 247 -11.63 13.45 -6.66
CA ARG A 247 -12.56 13.00 -5.61
C ARG A 247 -12.03 13.18 -4.21
N LEU A 248 -12.89 13.79 -3.42
CA LEU A 248 -12.70 14.02 -1.99
C LEU A 248 -13.41 12.90 -1.24
N TRP A 249 -12.70 12.24 -0.32
CA TRP A 249 -13.19 11.12 0.48
C TRP A 249 -13.14 11.46 1.96
N ASP A 250 -14.18 11.15 2.72
CA ASP A 250 -14.11 11.16 4.18
C ASP A 250 -13.27 9.96 4.63
N PHE A 251 -12.09 10.25 5.18
CA PHE A 251 -11.12 9.25 5.60
C PHE A 251 -11.65 8.30 6.69
N LYS A 252 -12.69 8.73 7.44
CA LYS A 252 -13.22 8.01 8.61
C LYS A 252 -14.46 7.16 8.31
N THR A 253 -15.31 7.58 7.37
CA THR A 253 -16.55 6.85 7.01
C THR A 253 -16.43 6.01 5.74
N GLY A 254 -15.37 6.23 4.95
CA GLY A 254 -15.21 5.52 3.70
C GLY A 254 -16.05 6.07 2.53
N GLN A 255 -16.64 7.25 2.68
CA GLN A 255 -17.62 7.79 1.73
C GLN A 255 -17.04 8.90 0.86
N GLN A 256 -17.47 8.96 -0.41
CA GLN A 256 -17.18 10.08 -1.30
C GLN A 256 -17.91 11.33 -0.79
N ILE A 257 -17.16 12.41 -0.51
CA ILE A 257 -17.68 13.73 -0.14
C ILE A 257 -18.13 14.48 -1.40
N SER A 258 -17.29 14.49 -2.44
CA SER A 258 -17.57 15.21 -3.68
C SER A 258 -16.79 14.65 -4.87
N GLN A 259 -17.20 15.08 -6.05
CA GLN A 259 -16.56 14.90 -7.33
C GLN A 259 -16.28 16.29 -7.92
N LEU A 260 -15.07 16.55 -8.41
CA LEU A 260 -14.65 17.84 -8.98
C LEU A 260 -14.34 17.66 -10.46
N ASP A 261 -15.36 17.77 -11.30
CA ASP A 261 -15.26 17.65 -12.76
C ASP A 261 -14.89 19.01 -13.38
N GLY A 262 -14.06 19.01 -14.44
CA GLY A 262 -13.72 20.23 -15.20
C GLY A 262 -12.26 20.36 -15.62
N HIS A 263 -11.38 19.45 -15.17
CA HIS A 263 -10.23 19.13 -15.98
C HIS A 263 -10.68 18.44 -17.26
N SER A 264 -10.05 18.81 -18.38
CA SER A 264 -10.28 18.20 -19.68
C SER A 264 -9.06 17.42 -20.15
N GLN A 265 -8.13 17.13 -19.24
CA GLN A 265 -7.29 15.94 -19.27
C GLN A 265 -6.76 15.56 -17.88
N GLY A 266 -5.64 14.84 -17.82
CA GLY A 266 -5.24 14.08 -16.67
C GLY A 266 -4.60 14.68 -15.48
N VAL A 267 -5.19 14.51 -14.30
CA VAL A 267 -4.75 15.10 -13.04
C VAL A 267 -3.46 14.45 -12.50
N LEU A 268 -2.35 14.73 -13.17
CA LEU A 268 -1.01 14.19 -12.94
C LEU A 268 -0.47 14.43 -11.54
N SER A 269 -0.87 15.53 -10.91
CA SER A 269 -0.43 15.92 -9.57
C SER A 269 -1.53 16.72 -8.88
N LEU A 270 -1.85 16.31 -7.65
CA LEU A 270 -2.63 17.11 -6.72
C LEU A 270 -1.71 17.77 -5.69
N CYS A 271 -2.06 18.98 -5.28
CA CYS A 271 -1.49 19.62 -4.12
C CYS A 271 -2.59 20.39 -3.39
N PHE A 272 -2.92 20.04 -2.14
CA PHE A 272 -3.73 20.93 -1.31
C PHE A 272 -2.95 22.22 -1.04
N SER A 273 -3.63 23.38 -1.09
CA SER A 273 -3.03 24.61 -0.57
C SER A 273 -2.78 24.47 0.94
N PRO A 274 -1.78 25.17 1.52
CA PRO A 274 -1.43 25.02 2.94
C PRO A 274 -2.59 25.26 3.93
N ASP A 275 -3.61 26.03 3.52
CA ASP A 275 -4.83 26.28 4.31
C ASP A 275 -5.92 25.20 4.19
N GLY A 276 -5.78 24.26 3.24
CA GLY A 276 -6.77 23.23 2.91
C GLY A 276 -8.08 23.75 2.30
N ILE A 277 -8.19 25.04 1.97
CA ILE A 277 -9.38 25.67 1.36
C ILE A 277 -9.40 25.44 -0.14
N SER A 278 -8.21 25.34 -0.75
CA SER A 278 -8.03 25.04 -2.16
C SER A 278 -7.27 23.73 -2.38
N LEU A 279 -7.55 23.15 -3.53
CA LEU A 279 -6.81 22.04 -4.10
C LEU A 279 -6.34 22.54 -5.46
N ALA A 280 -5.05 22.49 -5.73
CA ALA A 280 -4.54 22.62 -7.08
C ALA A 280 -4.41 21.23 -7.68
N SER A 281 -4.69 21.14 -8.98
CA SER A 281 -4.49 19.97 -9.81
C SER A 281 -3.77 20.40 -11.07
N SER A 282 -2.60 19.83 -11.35
CA SER A 282 -1.99 19.93 -12.66
C SER A 282 -2.55 18.88 -13.57
N SER A 283 -2.42 19.06 -14.88
CA SER A 283 -2.93 18.06 -15.79
C SER A 283 -2.13 17.83 -17.07
N ASP A 284 -2.34 16.65 -17.66
CA ASP A 284 -1.98 16.36 -19.04
C ASP A 284 -2.55 17.47 -19.98
N ASP A 285 -3.67 18.15 -19.63
CA ASP A 285 -4.39 19.14 -20.48
C ASP A 285 -3.71 20.49 -20.66
N LYS A 286 -2.44 20.58 -20.29
CA LYS A 286 -1.64 21.80 -20.39
C LYS A 286 -2.26 22.93 -19.56
N SER A 287 -3.06 22.56 -18.56
CA SER A 287 -3.65 23.49 -17.62
C SER A 287 -3.46 23.00 -16.20
N ILE A 288 -3.65 23.94 -15.29
CA ILE A 288 -3.66 23.70 -13.87
C ILE A 288 -4.98 24.29 -13.38
N CYS A 289 -5.79 23.51 -12.68
CA CYS A 289 -7.04 23.99 -12.10
C CYS A 289 -6.86 24.21 -10.60
N LEU A 290 -7.39 25.34 -10.11
CA LEU A 290 -7.49 25.63 -8.68
C LEU A 290 -8.94 25.46 -8.26
N TRP A 291 -9.22 24.57 -7.32
CA TRP A 291 -10.58 24.27 -6.83
C TRP A 291 -10.85 24.91 -5.48
N ASN A 292 -12.13 24.98 -5.11
CA ASN A 292 -12.59 25.22 -3.75
C ASN A 292 -13.01 23.89 -3.11
N VAL A 293 -12.29 23.46 -2.09
CA VAL A 293 -12.49 22.15 -1.41
C VAL A 293 -13.87 22.04 -0.76
N LYS A 294 -14.50 23.17 -0.39
CA LYS A 294 -15.81 23.20 0.28
C LYS A 294 -17.00 23.28 -0.67
N THR A 295 -16.86 23.93 -1.84
CA THR A 295 -17.96 24.08 -2.82
C THR A 295 -17.83 23.18 -4.04
N GLY A 296 -16.67 22.53 -4.21
CA GLY A 296 -16.32 21.71 -5.36
C GLY A 296 -16.07 22.49 -6.67
N GLN A 297 -16.19 23.81 -6.65
CA GLN A 297 -16.10 24.65 -7.84
C GLN A 297 -14.66 25.04 -8.19
N GLN A 298 -14.38 25.13 -9.48
CA GLN A 298 -13.15 25.72 -10.02
C GLN A 298 -13.10 27.24 -9.73
N LYS A 299 -12.00 27.72 -9.15
CA LYS A 299 -11.66 29.13 -8.91
C LYS A 299 -10.88 29.74 -10.08
N ILE A 300 -9.85 29.04 -10.57
CA ILE A 300 -8.88 29.51 -11.57
C ILE A 300 -8.55 28.35 -12.52
N LYS A 301 -8.34 28.67 -13.80
CA LYS A 301 -7.56 27.86 -14.74
C LYS A 301 -6.29 28.65 -15.06
N PHE A 302 -5.12 28.11 -14.80
CA PHE A 302 -3.85 28.74 -15.18
C PHE A 302 -3.63 28.47 -16.67
N GLU A 303 -3.54 29.54 -17.46
CA GLU A 303 -3.35 29.46 -18.92
C GLU A 303 -1.98 30.03 -19.30
N GLY A 304 -1.21 29.26 -20.08
CA GLY A 304 0.09 29.68 -20.61
C GLY A 304 0.75 28.56 -21.41
N ASN A 305 1.92 28.85 -21.99
CA ASN A 305 2.71 27.85 -22.69
C ASN A 305 3.35 26.90 -21.67
N CYS A 306 2.63 25.83 -21.37
CA CYS A 306 3.13 24.58 -20.83
C CYS A 306 2.59 23.43 -21.72
N ASN A 307 3.20 22.26 -21.66
CA ASN A 307 2.55 21.00 -22.01
C ASN A 307 2.08 20.29 -20.73
N THR A 308 1.64 19.04 -20.85
CA THR A 308 1.59 18.02 -19.80
C THR A 308 2.33 18.43 -18.53
N VAL A 309 1.57 18.85 -17.52
CA VAL A 309 2.14 19.41 -16.29
C VAL A 309 2.30 18.29 -15.28
N TYR A 310 3.44 17.60 -15.35
CA TYR A 310 3.73 16.40 -14.57
C TYR A 310 3.65 16.56 -13.06
N SER A 311 3.96 17.74 -12.57
CA SER A 311 4.07 18.01 -11.14
C SER A 311 3.67 19.45 -10.85
N ILE A 312 2.90 19.64 -9.79
CA ILE A 312 2.72 20.94 -9.14
C ILE A 312 3.01 20.85 -7.65
N CYS A 313 3.53 21.94 -7.11
CA CYS A 313 3.55 22.17 -5.68
C CYS A 313 3.22 23.63 -5.38
N PHE A 314 2.41 23.84 -4.34
CA PHE A 314 2.32 25.15 -3.72
C PHE A 314 3.64 25.49 -3.03
N SER A 315 4.03 26.76 -3.08
CA SER A 315 5.00 27.30 -2.12
C SER A 315 4.43 27.19 -0.69
N PRO A 316 5.28 27.09 0.35
CA PRO A 316 4.80 26.93 1.73
C PRO A 316 3.89 28.05 2.26
N ASP A 317 3.92 29.23 1.62
CA ASP A 317 3.05 30.38 1.90
C ASP A 317 1.73 30.39 1.09
N GLY A 318 1.55 29.44 0.15
CA GLY A 318 0.40 29.34 -0.74
C GLY A 318 0.30 30.43 -1.82
N THR A 319 1.26 31.36 -1.93
CA THR A 319 1.17 32.49 -2.89
C THR A 319 1.61 32.12 -4.30
N THR A 320 2.40 31.07 -4.43
CA THR A 320 3.03 30.65 -5.68
C THR A 320 2.74 29.18 -5.94
N LEU A 321 2.48 28.84 -7.19
CA LEU A 321 2.35 27.46 -7.64
C LEU A 321 3.51 27.22 -8.60
N ALA A 322 4.39 26.26 -8.31
CA ALA A 322 5.37 25.81 -9.29
C ALA A 322 4.76 24.69 -10.12
N SER A 323 5.04 24.69 -11.42
CA SER A 323 4.62 23.63 -12.33
C SER A 323 5.79 23.13 -13.16
N GLY A 324 6.12 21.84 -13.01
CA GLY A 324 7.03 21.13 -13.91
C GLY A 324 6.25 20.65 -15.12
N SER A 325 6.72 21.01 -16.32
CA SER A 325 6.07 20.66 -17.58
C SER A 325 7.04 19.93 -18.51
N ASP A 326 6.49 19.09 -19.39
CA ASP A 326 7.28 18.44 -20.44
C ASP A 326 7.97 19.41 -21.40
N ASP A 327 7.40 20.61 -21.60
CA ASP A 327 8.01 21.63 -22.46
C ASP A 327 9.31 22.25 -21.92
N LYS A 328 9.86 21.64 -20.85
CA LYS A 328 11.15 21.94 -20.22
C LYS A 328 11.11 23.21 -19.39
N SER A 329 10.00 23.92 -19.43
CA SER A 329 9.78 25.06 -18.57
C SER A 329 9.40 24.61 -17.17
N ILE A 330 9.88 25.37 -16.20
CA ILE A 330 9.28 25.42 -14.88
C ILE A 330 8.61 26.77 -14.77
N ILE A 331 7.29 26.76 -14.61
CA ILE A 331 6.52 27.99 -14.49
C ILE A 331 6.19 28.20 -13.03
N LEU A 332 6.56 29.36 -12.50
CA LEU A 332 6.04 29.87 -11.25
C LEU A 332 4.82 30.72 -11.57
N TRP A 333 3.67 30.39 -11.00
CA TRP A 333 2.40 31.11 -11.16
C TRP A 333 2.03 31.85 -9.87
N ASP A 334 1.36 33.00 -9.99
CA ASP A 334 0.71 33.65 -8.86
C ASP A 334 -0.68 33.04 -8.59
N VAL A 335 -0.86 32.49 -7.40
CA VAL A 335 -2.09 31.78 -6.99
C VAL A 335 -3.30 32.71 -6.87
N LYS A 336 -3.09 34.02 -6.70
CA LYS A 336 -4.15 35.01 -6.51
C LYS A 336 -4.61 35.62 -7.83
N THR A 337 -3.73 35.78 -8.82
CA THR A 337 -4.05 36.39 -10.12
C THR A 337 -4.14 35.41 -11.29
N GLY A 338 -3.64 34.18 -11.13
CA GLY A 338 -3.53 33.20 -12.22
C GLY A 338 -2.39 33.45 -13.20
N GLN A 339 -1.57 34.50 -12.98
CA GLN A 339 -0.56 34.95 -13.95
C GLN A 339 0.81 34.28 -13.74
N LEU A 340 1.57 34.18 -14.83
CA LEU A 340 2.97 33.74 -14.82
C LEU A 340 3.86 34.76 -14.08
N LYS A 341 4.53 34.32 -13.02
CA LYS A 341 5.58 35.07 -12.28
C LYS A 341 6.94 34.93 -12.96
N GLN A 342 7.35 33.70 -13.29
CA GLN A 342 8.68 33.42 -13.83
C GLN A 342 8.70 32.09 -14.61
N GLN A 343 9.55 32.01 -15.63
CA GLN A 343 9.96 30.75 -16.26
C GLN A 343 11.43 30.45 -15.93
N LEU A 344 11.72 29.21 -15.59
CA LEU A 344 13.08 28.70 -15.34
C LEU A 344 13.50 27.79 -16.50
N TYR A 345 14.75 27.92 -16.94
CA TYR A 345 15.33 27.16 -18.06
C TYR A 345 16.70 26.60 -17.66
N GLY A 346 16.95 25.32 -17.92
CA GLY A 346 18.24 24.68 -17.64
C GLY A 346 18.16 23.17 -17.53
N HIS A 347 16.99 22.59 -17.29
CA HIS A 347 16.72 21.24 -17.78
C HIS A 347 16.75 21.25 -19.30
N SER A 348 17.44 20.27 -19.87
CA SER A 348 17.53 20.08 -21.32
C SER A 348 16.21 19.56 -21.92
N TYR A 349 15.37 18.97 -21.05
CA TYR A 349 14.37 17.92 -21.27
C TYR A 349 13.22 18.07 -20.24
N GLY A 350 12.11 17.36 -20.42
CA GLY A 350 10.86 17.55 -19.65
C GLY A 350 11.02 17.48 -18.13
N VAL A 351 10.30 18.36 -17.43
CA VAL A 351 10.40 18.50 -15.97
C VAL A 351 9.30 17.69 -15.29
N LEU A 352 9.68 16.48 -14.90
CA LEU A 352 8.79 15.47 -14.34
C LEU A 352 8.36 15.77 -12.90
N SER A 353 9.18 16.54 -12.18
CA SER A 353 9.01 16.81 -10.76
C SER A 353 9.31 18.27 -10.43
N VAL A 354 8.48 18.90 -9.59
CA VAL A 354 8.82 20.15 -8.90
C VAL A 354 8.41 20.08 -7.44
N CYS A 355 9.32 20.45 -6.54
CA CYS A 355 9.05 20.54 -5.11
C CYS A 355 9.67 21.82 -4.55
N PHE A 356 8.90 22.60 -3.80
CA PHE A 356 9.47 23.66 -2.98
C PHE A 356 10.13 23.05 -1.73
N SER A 357 11.32 23.53 -1.41
CA SER A 357 11.89 23.35 -0.07
C SER A 357 10.94 23.88 1.01
N PRO A 358 10.95 23.34 2.25
CA PRO A 358 10.02 23.73 3.31
C PRO A 358 10.05 25.22 3.69
N ASN A 359 11.09 25.96 3.28
CA ASN A 359 11.22 27.41 3.49
C ASN A 359 10.89 28.26 2.24
N GLY A 360 10.50 27.64 1.13
CA GLY A 360 10.14 28.31 -0.13
C GLY A 360 11.28 28.99 -0.89
N THR A 361 12.51 28.98 -0.39
CA THR A 361 13.65 29.71 -1.01
C THR A 361 14.28 28.97 -2.19
N THR A 362 14.11 27.66 -2.23
CA THR A 362 14.71 26.77 -3.22
C THR A 362 13.63 25.88 -3.81
N LEU A 363 13.59 25.78 -5.13
CA LEU A 363 12.79 24.80 -5.84
C LEU A 363 13.73 23.69 -6.29
N ALA A 364 13.44 22.45 -5.94
CA ALA A 364 14.05 21.32 -6.64
C ALA A 364 13.16 20.97 -7.82
N SER A 365 13.77 20.66 -8.95
CA SER A 365 13.09 20.05 -10.07
C SER A 365 13.84 18.82 -10.55
N GLY A 366 13.11 17.74 -10.74
CA GLY A 366 13.59 16.55 -11.41
C GLY A 366 13.19 16.61 -12.87
N GLY A 367 14.15 16.43 -13.77
CA GLY A 367 13.92 16.37 -15.21
C GLY A 367 14.50 15.11 -15.79
N ASP A 368 14.03 14.71 -16.98
CA ASP A 368 14.55 13.52 -17.67
C ASP A 368 15.86 13.75 -18.47
N ASP A 369 16.43 14.95 -18.34
CA ASP A 369 17.87 15.22 -18.56
C ASP A 369 18.79 14.70 -17.44
N LYS A 370 18.35 13.62 -16.78
CA LYS A 370 19.19 12.79 -15.91
C LYS A 370 19.69 13.53 -14.66
N SER A 371 19.08 14.69 -14.40
CA SER A 371 19.60 15.69 -13.48
C SER A 371 18.52 16.30 -12.62
N ILE A 372 18.97 16.95 -11.56
CA ILE A 372 18.13 17.74 -10.68
C ILE A 372 18.62 19.17 -10.72
N CYS A 373 17.74 20.10 -11.08
CA CYS A 373 18.06 21.50 -10.96
C CYS A 373 17.55 22.02 -9.61
N LEU A 374 18.46 22.56 -8.79
CA LEU A 374 18.10 23.32 -7.59
C LEU A 374 18.08 24.81 -7.97
N TRP A 375 16.91 25.43 -7.95
CA TRP A 375 16.71 26.83 -8.33
C TRP A 375 16.59 27.74 -7.12
N ASP A 376 17.06 28.97 -7.27
CA ASP A 376 16.65 30.06 -6.38
C ASP A 376 15.28 30.59 -6.79
N VAL A 377 14.30 30.50 -5.89
CA VAL A 377 12.91 30.91 -6.18
C VAL A 377 12.77 32.42 -6.37
N LYS A 378 13.69 33.22 -5.81
CA LYS A 378 13.64 34.69 -5.85
C LYS A 378 14.31 35.27 -7.10
N THR A 379 15.33 34.62 -7.63
CA THR A 379 16.11 35.09 -8.80
C THR A 379 15.93 34.24 -10.04
N GLY A 380 15.40 33.02 -9.91
CA GLY A 380 15.30 32.01 -10.98
C GLY A 380 16.63 31.40 -11.41
N GLN A 381 17.71 31.64 -10.67
CA GLN A 381 19.04 31.12 -11.01
C GLN A 381 19.23 29.67 -10.56
N LEU A 382 19.95 28.90 -11.37
CA LEU A 382 20.37 27.54 -11.05
C LEU A 382 21.49 27.57 -9.98
N LYS A 383 21.21 27.08 -8.77
CA LYS A 383 22.18 26.94 -7.67
C LYS A 383 23.12 25.76 -7.89
N HIS A 384 22.53 24.61 -8.22
CA HIS A 384 23.23 23.34 -8.45
C HIS A 384 22.50 22.55 -9.55
N LYS A 385 23.27 21.88 -10.41
CA LYS A 385 22.78 20.78 -11.25
C LYS A 385 23.33 19.48 -10.67
N LEU A 386 22.46 18.65 -10.10
CA LEU A 386 22.86 17.39 -9.47
C LEU A 386 22.89 16.31 -10.54
N GLU A 387 24.09 15.82 -10.85
CA GLU A 387 24.35 14.78 -11.86
C GLU A 387 24.93 13.54 -11.19
N GLY A 388 24.54 12.36 -11.67
CA GLY A 388 24.89 11.06 -11.07
C GLY A 388 23.77 10.04 -11.26
N HIS A 389 22.52 10.52 -11.21
CA HIS A 389 21.38 9.81 -11.78
C HIS A 389 21.59 9.54 -13.27
N SER A 390 20.89 8.52 -13.75
CA SER A 390 21.30 7.83 -14.97
C SER A 390 20.53 8.24 -16.21
N PHE A 391 19.24 8.49 -16.00
CA PHE A 391 18.20 9.13 -16.80
C PHE A 391 17.29 9.78 -15.75
N GLY A 392 16.06 10.13 -16.09
CA GLY A 392 15.29 11.12 -15.37
C GLY A 392 15.03 10.93 -13.90
N VAL A 393 14.66 12.05 -13.30
CA VAL A 393 14.32 12.16 -11.89
C VAL A 393 12.86 12.56 -11.81
N LEU A 394 12.00 11.64 -11.35
CA LEU A 394 10.55 11.84 -11.32
C LEU A 394 10.01 12.42 -10.03
N SER A 395 10.67 12.08 -8.93
CA SER A 395 10.28 12.54 -7.61
C SER A 395 11.45 13.25 -7.00
N VAL A 396 11.36 14.55 -6.86
CA VAL A 396 12.23 15.30 -5.95
C VAL A 396 11.38 15.71 -4.78
N CYS A 397 11.74 15.27 -3.57
CA CYS A 397 11.12 15.75 -2.36
C CYS A 397 12.19 16.15 -1.34
N PHE A 398 11.95 17.26 -0.66
CA PHE A 398 12.81 17.69 0.43
C PHE A 398 12.43 16.92 1.70
N SER A 399 13.43 16.61 2.52
CA SER A 399 13.19 16.27 3.92
C SER A 399 12.44 17.42 4.63
N PRO A 400 11.66 17.17 5.69
CA PRO A 400 10.92 18.23 6.40
C PRO A 400 11.81 19.37 6.95
N ASP A 401 13.11 19.12 7.12
CA ASP A 401 14.11 20.13 7.54
C ASP A 401 14.81 20.86 6.37
N GLY A 402 14.52 20.49 5.13
CA GLY A 402 15.07 21.08 3.90
C GLY A 402 16.56 20.83 3.64
N LYS A 403 17.26 20.00 4.44
CA LYS A 403 18.71 19.76 4.27
C LYS A 403 19.03 18.66 3.26
N THR A 404 18.16 17.67 3.17
CA THR A 404 18.27 16.54 2.24
C THR A 404 17.22 16.69 1.15
N LEU A 405 17.61 16.45 -0.09
CA LEU A 405 16.68 16.13 -1.15
C LEU A 405 16.74 14.62 -1.38
N ALA A 406 15.63 13.92 -1.26
CA ALA A 406 15.53 12.58 -1.82
C ALA A 406 15.06 12.71 -3.26
N SER A 407 15.75 12.02 -4.16
CA SER A 407 15.40 11.99 -5.57
C SER A 407 15.18 10.57 -6.03
N GLY A 408 13.98 10.33 -6.51
CA GLY A 408 13.60 9.13 -7.18
C GLY A 408 13.87 9.31 -8.67
N SER A 409 14.63 8.38 -9.22
CA SER A 409 15.01 8.31 -10.62
C SER A 409 14.90 6.88 -11.08
N ASN A 410 14.77 6.67 -12.38
CA ASN A 410 14.42 5.34 -12.84
C ASN A 410 15.59 4.35 -12.78
N ASP A 411 16.73 4.79 -12.21
CA ASP A 411 17.95 4.01 -12.14
C ASP A 411 17.95 3.13 -10.90
N ASN A 412 16.73 2.90 -10.42
CA ASN A 412 16.40 1.91 -9.41
C ASN A 412 17.06 2.26 -8.09
N SER A 413 17.32 3.55 -7.94
CA SER A 413 18.15 4.14 -6.92
C SER A 413 17.46 5.41 -6.46
N ILE A 414 17.38 5.56 -5.15
CA ILE A 414 17.05 6.85 -4.55
C ILE A 414 18.37 7.49 -4.20
N ARG A 415 18.66 8.66 -4.77
CA ARG A 415 19.82 9.43 -4.30
C ARG A 415 19.35 10.41 -3.23
N LEU A 416 20.01 10.38 -2.09
CA LEU A 416 19.90 11.43 -1.10
C LEU A 416 20.98 12.47 -1.44
N TRP A 417 20.61 13.74 -1.55
CA TRP A 417 21.53 14.83 -1.87
C TRP A 417 21.56 15.88 -0.77
N ASN A 418 22.75 16.43 -0.52
CA ASN A 418 22.92 17.54 0.39
C ASN A 418 22.60 18.86 -0.34
N VAL A 419 21.44 19.44 -0.03
CA VAL A 419 20.88 20.63 -0.72
C VAL A 419 21.84 21.82 -0.75
N LYS A 420 22.70 21.94 0.28
CA LYS A 420 23.67 23.04 0.39
C LYS A 420 24.87 22.87 -0.54
N THR A 421 25.41 21.66 -0.67
CA THR A 421 26.67 21.38 -1.37
C THR A 421 26.49 20.81 -2.77
N GLY A 422 25.30 20.32 -3.11
CA GLY A 422 25.03 19.62 -4.37
C GLY A 422 25.62 18.20 -4.43
N GLN A 423 26.24 17.71 -3.35
CA GLN A 423 26.85 16.39 -3.30
C GLN A 423 25.84 15.29 -2.94
N GLN A 424 26.02 14.12 -3.54
CA GLN A 424 25.29 12.91 -3.17
C GLN A 424 25.74 12.44 -1.78
N ILE A 425 24.78 12.23 -0.88
CA ILE A 425 24.95 11.67 0.46
C ILE A 425 24.98 10.14 0.39
N SER A 426 24.05 9.55 -0.36
CA SER A 426 23.91 8.10 -0.49
C SER A 426 23.19 7.69 -1.78
N GLN A 427 23.22 6.40 -2.06
CA GLN A 427 22.35 5.72 -3.02
C GLN A 427 21.59 4.65 -2.23
N LEU A 428 20.26 4.66 -2.28
CA LEU A 428 19.42 3.62 -1.69
C LEU A 428 19.02 2.69 -2.84
N ASP A 429 19.74 1.58 -2.95
CA ASP A 429 19.52 0.51 -3.92
C ASP A 429 18.81 -0.68 -3.26
N GLY A 430 18.08 -1.45 -4.06
CA GLY A 430 17.24 -2.57 -3.61
C GLY A 430 15.97 -2.67 -4.46
N HIS A 431 15.54 -1.52 -4.95
CA HIS A 431 14.62 -1.40 -6.05
C HIS A 431 15.19 -2.10 -7.29
N SER A 432 14.40 -3.01 -7.87
CA SER A 432 14.75 -3.68 -9.13
C SER A 432 14.37 -2.85 -10.35
N GLN A 433 13.60 -1.79 -10.15
CA GLN A 433 13.17 -0.87 -11.19
C GLN A 433 13.11 0.58 -10.60
N GLY A 434 12.89 1.63 -11.40
CA GLY A 434 13.05 3.04 -11.03
C GLY A 434 12.22 3.69 -9.94
N VAL A 435 12.39 4.99 -9.62
CA VAL A 435 11.72 5.61 -8.47
C VAL A 435 10.91 6.88 -8.71
N LEU A 436 9.60 6.74 -8.60
CA LEU A 436 8.65 7.63 -9.24
C LEU A 436 7.93 8.55 -8.27
N SER A 437 7.57 8.02 -7.10
CA SER A 437 6.86 8.72 -6.05
C SER A 437 7.67 8.64 -4.76
N LEU A 438 8.20 9.78 -4.28
CA LEU A 438 8.89 9.86 -3.00
C LEU A 438 8.14 10.78 -2.04
N CYS A 439 7.82 10.25 -0.86
CA CYS A 439 7.22 11.02 0.21
C CYS A 439 8.04 10.80 1.49
N PHE A 440 8.63 11.84 2.05
CA PHE A 440 9.14 11.77 3.43
C PHE A 440 7.96 11.68 4.39
N SER A 441 8.11 10.86 5.43
CA SER A 441 7.22 10.89 6.59
C SER A 441 7.30 12.25 7.30
N PRO A 442 6.24 12.70 8.02
CA PRO A 442 6.22 14.02 8.66
C PRO A 442 7.35 14.27 9.68
N ASP A 443 7.96 13.21 10.24
CA ASP A 443 9.12 13.29 11.14
C ASP A 443 10.48 13.31 10.41
N GLY A 444 10.51 13.04 9.11
CA GLY A 444 11.71 12.95 8.28
C GLY A 444 12.58 11.71 8.53
N ILE A 445 12.17 10.78 9.40
CA ILE A 445 12.94 9.59 9.77
C ILE A 445 12.75 8.49 8.74
N SER A 446 11.60 8.44 8.08
CA SER A 446 11.28 7.46 7.04
C SER A 446 11.01 8.10 5.69
N LEU A 447 11.39 7.44 4.61
CA LEU A 447 11.07 7.81 3.24
C LEU A 447 10.23 6.69 2.62
N ALA A 448 9.00 6.98 2.22
CA ALA A 448 8.22 6.09 1.38
C ALA A 448 8.63 6.30 -0.07
N SER A 449 8.87 5.20 -0.77
CA SER A 449 9.18 5.22 -2.19
C SER A 449 8.27 4.29 -2.96
N GLY A 450 7.39 4.90 -3.73
CA GLY A 450 6.85 4.31 -4.93
C GLY A 450 7.96 4.23 -5.98
N SER A 451 8.53 3.03 -6.11
CA SER A 451 9.55 2.65 -7.11
C SER A 451 8.95 2.18 -8.45
N VAL A 452 9.40 1.09 -9.11
CA VAL A 452 8.85 0.58 -10.41
C VAL A 452 8.50 -0.93 -10.39
N ASP A 453 8.68 -1.54 -9.24
CA ASP A 453 9.00 -2.92 -8.97
C ASP A 453 8.02 -3.65 -8.04
N LYS A 454 6.87 -3.96 -8.62
CA LYS A 454 5.60 -4.35 -8.01
C LYS A 454 5.34 -4.11 -6.49
N SER A 455 5.79 -2.99 -5.89
CA SER A 455 5.67 -2.66 -4.43
C SER A 455 6.08 -1.25 -3.99
N ILE A 456 6.16 -1.03 -2.68
CA ILE A 456 6.58 0.22 -2.02
C ILE A 456 7.61 -0.15 -0.97
N TYR A 457 8.77 0.53 -0.94
CA TYR A 457 9.64 0.49 0.24
C TYR A 457 9.34 1.65 1.18
N LEU A 458 9.48 1.37 2.46
CA LEU A 458 9.84 2.38 3.43
C LEU A 458 11.34 2.25 3.71
N TRP A 459 12.07 3.34 3.63
CA TRP A 459 13.48 3.43 3.99
C TRP A 459 13.64 4.17 5.30
N ASP A 460 14.68 3.84 6.06
CA ASP A 460 15.15 4.68 7.15
C ASP A 460 16.21 5.66 6.65
N VAL A 461 15.96 6.95 6.83
CA VAL A 461 16.78 8.05 6.30
C VAL A 461 18.12 8.18 7.04
N VAL A 462 18.20 7.69 8.29
CA VAL A 462 19.38 7.82 9.15
C VAL A 462 20.34 6.64 8.95
N THR A 463 19.81 5.42 8.89
CA THR A 463 20.59 4.19 8.66
C THR A 463 20.80 3.87 7.18
N GLN A 464 20.04 4.52 6.28
CA GLN A 464 20.08 4.32 4.82
C GLN A 464 19.71 2.89 4.40
N GLN A 465 18.92 2.19 5.21
CA GLN A 465 18.48 0.82 4.98
C GLN A 465 16.98 0.74 4.69
N GLN A 466 16.61 -0.28 3.93
CA GLN A 466 15.22 -0.70 3.73
C GLN A 466 14.61 -1.12 5.07
N LYS A 467 13.49 -0.51 5.44
CA LYS A 467 12.80 -0.64 6.73
C LYS A 467 11.67 -1.68 6.65
N SER A 468 10.90 -1.64 5.57
CA SER A 468 9.83 -2.58 5.25
C SER A 468 9.43 -2.48 3.77
N GLN A 469 8.68 -3.46 3.28
CA GLN A 469 8.10 -3.44 1.94
C GLN A 469 6.60 -3.72 1.98
N LEU A 470 5.83 -2.99 1.16
CA LEU A 470 4.38 -3.04 1.12
C LEU A 470 3.90 -3.77 -0.17
N ILE A 471 3.68 -5.07 0.00
CA ILE A 471 3.28 -6.06 -1.01
C ILE A 471 1.75 -6.07 -1.13
N GLY A 472 1.16 -5.98 -2.34
CA GLY A 472 -0.29 -6.20 -2.46
C GLY A 472 -1.03 -5.71 -3.70
N HIS A 473 -0.79 -4.48 -4.14
CA HIS A 473 -1.09 -4.15 -5.54
C HIS A 473 -0.07 -4.91 -6.42
N GLY A 474 -0.33 -5.17 -7.70
CA GLY A 474 0.71 -5.67 -8.61
C GLY A 474 0.73 -5.12 -10.03
N ASP A 475 -0.15 -4.18 -10.33
CA ASP A 475 0.20 -2.94 -11.03
C ASP A 475 -0.05 -1.74 -10.08
N SER A 476 0.07 -0.49 -10.51
CA SER A 476 1.08 0.37 -9.86
C SER A 476 0.73 1.68 -9.15
N VAL A 477 1.24 1.85 -7.93
CA VAL A 477 1.14 2.85 -6.82
C VAL A 477 1.35 4.35 -7.17
N ASN A 478 1.05 4.77 -8.39
CA ASN A 478 0.95 6.14 -8.92
C ASN A 478 1.19 7.40 -8.04
N SER A 479 0.74 7.45 -6.79
CA SER A 479 1.40 8.26 -5.78
C SER A 479 1.45 7.55 -4.42
N VAL A 480 2.60 7.61 -3.74
CA VAL A 480 2.69 7.40 -2.29
C VAL A 480 2.50 8.72 -1.56
N CYS A 481 1.67 8.73 -0.52
CA CYS A 481 1.48 9.88 0.37
C CYS A 481 1.25 9.41 1.81
N PHE A 482 2.07 9.90 2.75
CA PHE A 482 1.80 9.70 4.18
C PHE A 482 0.58 10.50 4.63
N SER A 483 -0.19 9.94 5.56
CA SER A 483 -1.13 10.72 6.37
C SER A 483 -0.38 11.79 7.20
N PRO A 484 -1.03 12.89 7.60
CA PRO A 484 -0.37 13.95 8.38
C PRO A 484 0.17 13.51 9.75
N ASP A 485 -0.25 12.35 10.26
CA ASP A 485 0.25 11.71 11.49
C ASP A 485 1.30 10.61 11.22
N GLY A 486 1.71 10.41 9.97
CA GLY A 486 2.69 9.40 9.55
C GLY A 486 2.24 7.94 9.71
N SER A 487 0.97 7.69 10.07
CA SER A 487 0.50 6.37 10.51
C SER A 487 -0.09 5.50 9.40
N THR A 488 -0.51 6.09 8.29
CA THR A 488 -1.11 5.45 7.11
C THR A 488 -0.41 5.95 5.85
N LEU A 489 -0.19 5.08 4.86
CA LEU A 489 0.32 5.46 3.55
C LEU A 489 -0.79 5.22 2.55
N ALA A 490 -1.26 6.30 1.90
CA ALA A 490 -2.09 6.16 0.73
C ALA A 490 -1.19 5.82 -0.47
N SER A 491 -1.61 4.83 -1.25
CA SER A 491 -0.94 4.38 -2.47
C SER A 491 -1.95 4.34 -3.61
N GLY A 492 -2.11 5.45 -4.31
CA GLY A 492 -2.97 5.46 -5.50
C GLY A 492 -2.38 4.54 -6.55
N SER A 493 -3.06 3.57 -7.19
CA SER A 493 -2.39 2.56 -8.03
C SER A 493 -3.01 2.28 -9.43
N SER A 494 -2.40 1.34 -10.19
CA SER A 494 -2.81 0.81 -11.50
C SER A 494 -2.98 -0.71 -11.54
N ASP A 495 -2.95 -1.45 -10.42
CA ASP A 495 -3.35 -2.89 -10.31
C ASP A 495 -4.81 -3.15 -10.64
N LYS A 496 -5.39 -2.23 -11.37
CA LYS A 496 -6.45 -1.42 -10.85
C LYS A 496 -6.02 -0.70 -9.49
N SER A 497 -6.60 -0.96 -8.31
CA SER A 497 -6.49 -0.38 -6.91
C SER A 497 -5.86 0.94 -6.34
N ILE A 498 -6.33 1.32 -5.13
CA ILE A 498 -5.68 2.21 -4.16
C ILE A 498 -5.71 1.44 -2.86
N TYR A 499 -4.57 1.32 -2.19
CA TYR A 499 -4.55 0.80 -0.84
C TYR A 499 -4.24 1.92 0.16
N LEU A 500 -4.82 1.75 1.33
CA LEU A 500 -4.44 2.48 2.52
C LEU A 500 -3.59 1.49 3.30
N TRP A 501 -2.28 1.55 3.09
CA TRP A 501 -1.38 0.75 3.90
C TRP A 501 -1.39 1.29 5.30
N ASP A 502 -1.37 0.35 6.23
CA ASP A 502 -0.70 0.65 7.46
C ASP A 502 0.81 0.79 7.20
N VAL A 503 1.37 1.98 7.47
CA VAL A 503 2.83 2.27 7.34
C VAL A 503 3.68 1.27 8.14
N LEU A 504 3.07 0.71 9.18
CA LEU A 504 3.74 0.14 10.32
C LEU A 504 3.47 -1.39 10.40
N THR A 505 2.45 -1.93 9.72
CA THR A 505 2.32 -3.39 9.45
C THR A 505 2.44 -3.81 7.99
N GLY A 506 2.33 -2.88 7.04
CA GLY A 506 2.64 -3.13 5.63
C GLY A 506 1.68 -4.07 4.88
N GLN A 507 0.41 -4.12 5.28
CA GLN A 507 -0.63 -4.95 4.63
C GLN A 507 -1.80 -4.12 4.06
N TYR A 508 -2.65 -4.77 3.24
CA TYR A 508 -3.71 -4.18 2.40
C TYR A 508 -5.00 -5.05 2.37
N ASN A 509 -6.00 -4.66 1.55
CA ASN A 509 -7.38 -5.20 1.55
C ASN A 509 -7.75 -6.27 0.48
N THR A 510 -8.14 -5.87 -0.76
CA THR A 510 -9.05 -6.68 -1.63
C THR A 510 -8.79 -6.55 -3.15
N GLN A 511 -9.28 -7.53 -3.94
CA GLN A 511 -8.88 -7.89 -5.31
C GLN A 511 -10.08 -7.94 -6.31
N LEU A 512 -9.82 -7.79 -7.63
CA LEU A 512 -10.77 -7.45 -8.72
C LEU A 512 -11.05 -8.53 -9.80
N ILE A 513 -12.31 -8.80 -10.19
CA ILE A 513 -12.70 -9.77 -11.26
C ILE A 513 -13.77 -9.17 -12.23
N GLY A 514 -13.78 -9.50 -13.54
CA GLY A 514 -14.82 -9.01 -14.49
C GLY A 514 -14.62 -8.97 -16.04
N HIS A 515 -13.93 -9.89 -16.73
CA HIS A 515 -13.91 -10.00 -18.23
C HIS A 515 -14.21 -11.43 -18.74
N GLY A 516 -14.54 -11.58 -20.03
CA GLY A 516 -14.97 -12.84 -20.64
C GLY A 516 -14.02 -13.47 -21.68
N ASP A 517 -13.04 -12.74 -22.20
CA ASP A 517 -12.04 -13.22 -23.18
C ASP A 517 -10.70 -12.47 -23.00
N SER A 518 -9.74 -12.69 -23.90
CA SER A 518 -8.42 -12.06 -23.97
C SER A 518 -8.51 -10.54 -23.90
N VAL A 519 -7.98 -9.96 -22.82
CA VAL A 519 -7.85 -8.51 -22.66
C VAL A 519 -6.76 -7.98 -23.58
N ASN A 520 -7.18 -7.42 -24.72
CA ASN A 520 -6.30 -6.95 -25.80
C ASN A 520 -5.62 -5.62 -25.48
N SER A 521 -6.32 -4.73 -24.76
CA SER A 521 -5.76 -3.45 -24.30
C SER A 521 -6.20 -3.14 -22.88
N VAL A 522 -5.24 -2.71 -22.07
CA VAL A 522 -5.45 -2.22 -20.70
C VAL A 522 -5.06 -0.74 -20.68
N CYS A 523 -6.04 0.16 -20.64
CA CYS A 523 -5.77 1.59 -20.74
C CYS A 523 -6.42 2.41 -19.63
N TYR A 524 -5.88 3.62 -19.49
CA TYR A 524 -6.24 4.50 -18.40
C TYR A 524 -6.95 5.77 -18.87
N SER A 525 -8.00 6.13 -18.14
CA SER A 525 -8.56 7.50 -18.10
C SER A 525 -7.69 8.44 -17.25
N PRO A 526 -7.98 9.77 -17.07
CA PRO A 526 -7.30 10.67 -16.03
C PRO A 526 -7.76 11.68 -14.78
N ASP A 527 -8.41 11.35 -13.61
CA ASP A 527 -8.51 11.76 -12.14
C ASP A 527 -8.32 10.75 -10.92
N GLY A 528 -8.32 9.43 -11.06
CA GLY A 528 -8.69 8.44 -10.04
C GLY A 528 -8.59 7.01 -10.54
N THR A 529 -9.66 6.22 -10.48
CA THR A 529 -9.65 4.79 -10.11
C THR A 529 -10.62 3.76 -10.84
N THR A 530 -10.46 3.45 -12.13
CA THR A 530 -11.17 2.40 -12.92
C THR A 530 -10.44 2.04 -14.23
N LEU A 531 -9.76 0.91 -14.32
CA LEU A 531 -9.11 0.53 -15.60
C LEU A 531 -10.19 0.16 -16.65
N ALA A 532 -10.17 0.82 -17.82
CA ALA A 532 -10.80 0.28 -19.02
C ALA A 532 -9.89 -0.79 -19.60
N SER A 533 -10.18 -2.03 -19.23
CA SER A 533 -9.73 -3.16 -20.02
C SER A 533 -10.71 -3.35 -21.18
N SER A 534 -10.19 -3.58 -22.37
CA SER A 534 -10.96 -3.93 -23.57
C SER A 534 -10.45 -5.26 -24.13
N SER A 535 -11.36 -6.04 -24.68
CA SER A 535 -11.17 -7.48 -24.82
C SER A 535 -11.71 -8.02 -26.16
N GLY A 536 -11.33 -9.26 -26.49
CA GLY A 536 -11.89 -10.04 -27.60
C GLY A 536 -13.39 -10.29 -27.44
N ASP A 537 -13.91 -10.23 -26.22
CA ASP A 537 -15.34 -10.33 -25.88
C ASP A 537 -16.20 -9.16 -26.37
N GLN A 538 -15.60 -8.21 -27.11
CA GLN A 538 -16.23 -6.99 -27.68
C GLN A 538 -16.66 -5.96 -26.61
N VAL A 539 -16.36 -6.22 -25.34
CA VAL A 539 -16.73 -5.40 -24.19
C VAL A 539 -15.56 -4.53 -23.76
N ILE A 540 -15.89 -3.35 -23.25
CA ILE A 540 -14.97 -2.56 -22.43
C ILE A 540 -15.52 -2.56 -21.01
N CYS A 541 -14.86 -3.28 -20.11
CA CYS A 541 -15.23 -3.27 -18.71
C CYS A 541 -14.44 -2.18 -17.99
N LEU A 542 -15.15 -1.32 -17.26
CA LEU A 542 -14.56 -0.40 -16.30
C LEU A 542 -14.73 -1.01 -14.90
N TRP A 543 -13.64 -1.35 -14.22
CA TRP A 543 -13.64 -1.96 -12.88
C TRP A 543 -12.92 -1.08 -11.86
N ASP A 544 -13.60 -0.75 -10.76
CA ASP A 544 -13.15 0.23 -9.76
C ASP A 544 -11.84 -0.29 -9.22
N VAL A 545 -10.79 0.42 -9.58
CA VAL A 545 -9.47 0.29 -9.01
C VAL A 545 -9.61 0.07 -7.54
N LYS A 546 -10.10 1.07 -6.82
CA LYS A 546 -9.88 1.23 -5.39
C LYS A 546 -10.21 -0.02 -4.58
N THR A 547 -11.12 -0.90 -5.03
CA THR A 547 -11.86 -1.80 -4.13
C THR A 547 -11.84 -3.30 -4.38
N GLY A 548 -11.86 -3.77 -5.62
CA GLY A 548 -12.36 -5.13 -5.87
C GLY A 548 -13.47 -5.26 -6.90
N GLN A 549 -14.13 -4.15 -7.29
CA GLN A 549 -15.50 -4.23 -7.82
C GLN A 549 -15.68 -3.59 -9.19
N GLN A 550 -16.36 -4.28 -10.09
CA GLN A 550 -16.67 -3.81 -11.45
C GLN A 550 -17.67 -2.63 -11.41
N LYS A 551 -17.38 -1.50 -12.09
CA LYS A 551 -18.24 -0.31 -12.11
C LYS A 551 -19.22 -0.29 -13.26
N SER A 552 -18.74 -0.63 -14.46
CA SER A 552 -19.48 -0.40 -15.70
C SER A 552 -19.03 -1.34 -16.80
N ILE A 553 -19.93 -1.58 -17.76
CA ILE A 553 -19.75 -2.47 -18.90
C ILE A 553 -20.24 -1.70 -20.12
N PHE A 554 -19.33 -1.36 -21.04
CA PHE A 554 -19.69 -0.68 -22.28
C PHE A 554 -19.72 -1.70 -23.41
N MET A 555 -20.80 -1.68 -24.19
CA MET A 555 -21.10 -2.62 -25.28
C MET A 555 -21.56 -1.83 -26.50
N GLY A 556 -21.14 -2.23 -27.69
CA GLY A 556 -21.54 -1.58 -28.95
C GLY A 556 -20.42 -1.48 -30.01
N HIS A 557 -19.20 -1.91 -29.72
CA HIS A 557 -18.30 -2.34 -30.79
C HIS A 557 -18.80 -3.66 -31.41
N GLY A 558 -18.59 -3.83 -32.71
CA GLY A 558 -19.03 -5.02 -33.46
C GLY A 558 -18.00 -6.15 -33.57
N ASP A 559 -16.77 -5.90 -33.08
CA ASP A 559 -15.62 -6.80 -33.18
C ASP A 559 -14.59 -6.45 -32.07
N SER A 560 -13.54 -7.27 -31.92
CA SER A 560 -12.44 -7.15 -30.95
C SER A 560 -11.99 -5.71 -30.73
N VAL A 561 -12.03 -5.26 -29.47
CA VAL A 561 -11.62 -3.90 -29.09
C VAL A 561 -10.12 -3.89 -28.82
N ASN A 562 -9.36 -3.75 -29.91
CA ASN A 562 -7.89 -3.91 -29.94
C ASN A 562 -7.14 -2.83 -29.15
N SER A 563 -7.64 -1.60 -29.18
CA SER A 563 -7.09 -0.49 -28.44
C SER A 563 -8.21 0.25 -27.76
N VAL A 564 -8.04 0.46 -26.46
CA VAL A 564 -8.81 1.41 -25.71
C VAL A 564 -7.83 2.50 -25.25
N CYS A 565 -8.27 3.75 -25.30
CA CYS A 565 -7.52 4.90 -24.83
C CYS A 565 -8.58 5.92 -24.47
N PHE A 566 -8.70 6.29 -23.20
CA PHE A 566 -9.67 7.31 -22.90
C PHE A 566 -9.32 8.59 -23.62
N SER A 567 -10.33 9.45 -23.85
CA SER A 567 -9.97 10.86 -23.92
C SER A 567 -9.19 11.13 -22.64
N PRO A 568 -8.06 11.83 -22.69
CA PRO A 568 -7.43 12.20 -21.46
C PRO A 568 -8.39 13.11 -20.68
N ASP A 569 -9.35 13.77 -21.37
CA ASP A 569 -10.64 14.34 -20.91
C ASP A 569 -11.58 13.38 -20.13
N SER A 570 -11.23 12.10 -19.95
CA SER A 570 -11.79 10.99 -19.13
C SER A 570 -13.29 10.78 -19.02
N ASN A 571 -14.08 11.85 -18.88
CA ASN A 571 -15.50 11.96 -19.19
C ASN A 571 -15.84 11.28 -20.53
N THR A 572 -14.84 11.17 -21.41
CA THR A 572 -14.93 10.51 -22.69
C THR A 572 -13.91 9.37 -22.85
N LEU A 573 -14.28 8.28 -23.52
CA LEU A 573 -13.42 7.13 -23.82
C LEU A 573 -13.29 6.95 -25.33
N ALA A 574 -12.09 6.88 -25.93
CA ALA A 574 -11.98 6.29 -27.27
C ALA A 574 -11.67 4.79 -27.19
N SER A 575 -12.19 4.07 -28.16
CA SER A 575 -11.78 2.69 -28.43
C SER A 575 -11.76 2.44 -29.92
N GLY A 576 -10.65 1.89 -30.39
CA GLY A 576 -10.45 1.42 -31.75
C GLY A 576 -10.62 -0.09 -31.80
N SER A 577 -11.50 -0.56 -32.69
CA SER A 577 -11.83 -1.97 -32.88
C SER A 577 -11.42 -2.46 -34.27
N SER A 578 -11.35 -3.78 -34.42
CA SER A 578 -11.30 -4.48 -35.71
C SER A 578 -12.49 -4.12 -36.62
N ASP A 579 -13.61 -3.66 -36.05
CA ASP A 579 -14.79 -3.18 -36.79
C ASP A 579 -14.56 -1.90 -37.62
N LYS A 580 -13.34 -1.32 -37.53
CA LYS A 580 -12.84 -0.12 -38.25
C LYS A 580 -13.38 1.21 -37.72
N SER A 581 -14.29 1.18 -36.75
CA SER A 581 -14.78 2.38 -36.08
C SER A 581 -13.81 2.86 -35.01
N ILE A 582 -14.01 4.10 -34.58
CA ILE A 582 -13.60 4.54 -33.25
C ILE A 582 -14.85 4.96 -32.49
N CYS A 583 -15.19 4.22 -31.44
CA CYS A 583 -16.27 4.61 -30.55
C CYS A 583 -15.76 5.58 -29.50
N ILE A 584 -16.51 6.65 -29.30
CA ILE A 584 -16.26 7.72 -28.34
C ILE A 584 -17.38 7.62 -27.29
N TRP A 585 -17.12 7.10 -26.10
CA TRP A 585 -18.15 6.84 -25.06
C TRP A 585 -18.14 7.93 -23.99
N ASP A 586 -19.30 8.28 -23.43
CA ASP A 586 -19.40 8.98 -22.15
C ASP A 586 -19.15 8.00 -20.99
N VAL A 587 -18.16 8.33 -20.17
CA VAL A 587 -17.65 7.42 -19.13
C VAL A 587 -18.49 7.49 -17.86
N THR A 588 -19.00 8.67 -17.53
CA THR A 588 -19.93 8.93 -16.42
C THR A 588 -21.26 8.19 -16.56
N THR A 589 -21.77 8.03 -17.79
CA THR A 589 -23.09 7.45 -18.06
C THR A 589 -23.06 6.12 -18.82
N GLY A 590 -21.90 5.70 -19.32
CA GLY A 590 -21.71 4.47 -20.10
C GLY A 590 -22.40 4.48 -21.47
N LYS A 591 -22.63 5.65 -22.06
CA LYS A 591 -23.36 5.81 -23.32
C LYS A 591 -22.46 6.29 -24.44
N LEU A 592 -22.63 5.74 -25.64
CA LEU A 592 -21.91 6.20 -26.83
C LEU A 592 -22.21 7.68 -27.14
N LYS A 593 -21.17 8.52 -27.29
CA LYS A 593 -21.22 9.95 -27.66
C LYS A 593 -21.07 10.15 -29.17
N LEU A 594 -20.05 9.54 -29.79
CA LEU A 594 -19.77 9.62 -31.23
C LEU A 594 -19.22 8.29 -31.76
N GLU A 595 -19.40 8.05 -33.05
CA GLU A 595 -18.68 7.04 -33.83
C GLU A 595 -17.86 7.76 -34.91
N LEU A 596 -16.56 7.48 -35.00
CA LEU A 596 -15.68 8.12 -36.00
C LEU A 596 -15.34 7.11 -37.11
N TYR A 597 -15.57 7.53 -38.35
CA TYR A 597 -15.39 6.70 -39.55
C TYR A 597 -14.43 7.37 -40.54
N GLY A 598 -13.50 6.60 -41.11
CA GLY A 598 -12.49 7.11 -42.07
C GLY A 598 -11.11 6.45 -42.01
N HIS A 599 -10.89 5.50 -41.09
CA HIS A 599 -10.03 4.35 -41.38
C HIS A 599 -10.80 3.34 -42.24
N ILE A 600 -10.09 2.62 -43.11
CA ILE A 600 -10.69 1.60 -44.00
C ILE A 600 -10.38 0.15 -43.57
N SER A 601 -9.61 -0.02 -42.50
CA SER A 601 -9.27 -1.30 -41.88
C SER A 601 -9.22 -1.15 -40.35
N GLY A 602 -9.11 -2.26 -39.62
CA GLY A 602 -9.19 -2.29 -38.16
C GLY A 602 -8.27 -1.28 -37.49
N VAL A 603 -8.76 -0.63 -36.44
CA VAL A 603 -8.00 0.37 -35.68
C VAL A 603 -7.17 -0.37 -34.63
N LEU A 604 -5.86 -0.13 -34.64
CA LEU A 604 -4.86 -0.82 -33.84
C LEU A 604 -4.43 -0.03 -32.61
N SER A 605 -4.47 1.29 -32.70
CA SER A 605 -4.08 2.19 -31.62
C SER A 605 -4.91 3.45 -31.72
N VAL A 606 -5.60 3.81 -30.65
CA VAL A 606 -6.14 5.15 -30.42
C VAL A 606 -5.27 5.83 -29.37
N CYS A 607 -4.91 7.09 -29.59
CA CYS A 607 -4.07 7.88 -28.69
C CYS A 607 -4.45 9.35 -28.86
N PHE A 608 -4.96 9.98 -27.81
CA PHE A 608 -5.26 11.42 -27.89
C PHE A 608 -4.00 12.25 -27.78
N SER A 609 -4.03 13.41 -28.45
CA SER A 609 -3.07 14.49 -28.22
C SER A 609 -3.11 14.96 -26.76
N PRO A 610 -2.01 15.48 -26.19
CA PRO A 610 -1.99 16.05 -24.84
C PRO A 610 -2.85 17.31 -24.62
N ASP A 611 -3.67 17.76 -25.58
CA ASP A 611 -4.71 18.79 -25.31
C ASP A 611 -6.14 18.28 -25.48
N GLY A 612 -6.32 17.02 -25.89
CA GLY A 612 -7.63 16.34 -25.90
C GLY A 612 -8.55 16.84 -27.01
N THR A 613 -8.21 17.96 -27.66
CA THR A 613 -8.92 18.47 -28.84
C THR A 613 -8.72 17.55 -30.04
N THR A 614 -7.61 16.81 -30.08
CA THR A 614 -7.23 15.97 -31.21
C THR A 614 -7.04 14.51 -30.77
N LEU A 615 -7.65 13.56 -31.48
CA LEU A 615 -7.37 12.14 -31.35
C LEU A 615 -6.46 11.71 -32.51
N ALA A 616 -5.33 11.06 -32.24
CA ALA A 616 -4.64 10.26 -33.25
C ALA A 616 -5.17 8.82 -33.22
N SER A 617 -5.23 8.20 -34.39
CA SER A 617 -5.48 6.77 -34.51
C SER A 617 -4.62 6.15 -35.59
N ALA A 618 -4.17 4.93 -35.34
CA ALA A 618 -3.40 4.09 -36.23
C ALA A 618 -4.21 2.87 -36.65
N SER A 619 -4.00 2.39 -37.88
CA SER A 619 -4.75 1.28 -38.46
C SER A 619 -3.87 0.41 -39.35
N PHE A 620 -4.35 -0.81 -39.59
CA PHE A 620 -3.90 -1.64 -40.70
C PHE A 620 -3.99 -0.95 -42.06
N ASP A 621 -4.78 0.12 -42.22
CA ASP A 621 -4.88 0.91 -43.46
C ASP A 621 -3.64 1.78 -43.79
N LYS A 622 -2.53 1.55 -43.09
CA LYS A 622 -1.21 2.16 -43.31
C LYS A 622 -1.15 3.66 -43.00
N SER A 623 -2.22 4.22 -42.46
CA SER A 623 -2.36 5.65 -42.22
C SER A 623 -2.50 6.02 -40.74
N ILE A 624 -2.32 7.30 -40.46
CA ILE A 624 -2.60 7.90 -39.16
C ILE A 624 -3.67 8.98 -39.37
N CYS A 625 -4.81 8.84 -38.72
CA CYS A 625 -5.87 9.84 -38.73
C CYS A 625 -5.74 10.74 -37.49
N LEU A 626 -5.86 12.06 -37.69
CA LEU A 626 -6.01 13.06 -36.63
C LEU A 626 -7.46 13.55 -36.68
N TRP A 627 -8.25 13.32 -35.63
CA TRP A 627 -9.66 13.72 -35.51
C TRP A 627 -9.81 14.89 -34.55
N ASP A 628 -10.77 15.78 -34.79
CA ASP A 628 -11.25 16.71 -33.79
C ASP A 628 -12.25 16.01 -32.85
N VAL A 629 -11.97 16.02 -31.56
CA VAL A 629 -12.73 15.27 -30.56
C VAL A 629 -14.08 15.93 -30.24
N LYS A 630 -14.15 17.25 -30.38
CA LYS A 630 -15.36 18.04 -30.07
C LYS A 630 -16.41 17.99 -31.18
N THR A 631 -15.99 17.71 -32.42
CA THR A 631 -16.87 17.68 -33.61
C THR A 631 -16.88 16.34 -34.35
N GLY A 632 -16.00 15.40 -34.00
CA GLY A 632 -15.81 14.12 -34.69
C GLY A 632 -15.11 14.21 -36.05
N GLN A 633 -14.70 15.40 -36.50
CA GLN A 633 -14.24 15.61 -37.88
C GLN A 633 -12.75 15.30 -38.08
N LEU A 634 -12.38 14.72 -39.22
CA LEU A 634 -10.98 14.40 -39.54
C LEU A 634 -10.15 15.68 -39.81
N LYS A 635 -9.35 16.12 -38.84
CA LYS A 635 -8.39 17.24 -38.92
C LYS A 635 -7.28 17.03 -39.95
N SER A 636 -6.76 15.80 -40.07
CA SER A 636 -5.72 15.44 -41.06
C SER A 636 -5.53 13.92 -41.18
N LYS A 637 -4.99 13.45 -42.32
CA LYS A 637 -4.52 12.07 -42.50
C LYS A 637 -3.03 12.10 -42.84
N LEU A 638 -2.16 11.63 -41.95
CA LEU A 638 -0.70 11.62 -42.15
C LEU A 638 -0.31 10.35 -42.92
N ILE A 639 0.45 10.53 -44.00
CA ILE A 639 0.82 9.48 -44.97
C ILE A 639 2.33 9.59 -45.26
N GLY A 640 2.98 8.45 -45.50
CA GLY A 640 4.46 8.31 -45.60
C GLY A 640 5.00 7.09 -44.81
N HIS A 641 4.08 6.29 -44.29
CA HIS A 641 4.23 4.88 -43.96
C HIS A 641 3.61 4.05 -45.10
N GLY A 642 4.34 3.07 -45.65
CA GLY A 642 3.88 2.20 -46.75
C GLY A 642 3.27 0.86 -46.33
N GLU A 643 2.96 0.68 -45.05
CA GLU A 643 2.59 -0.57 -44.31
C GLU A 643 1.88 -0.19 -42.99
N SER A 644 1.27 -1.15 -42.28
CA SER A 644 0.47 -0.89 -41.07
C SER A 644 1.22 -0.04 -40.04
N VAL A 645 0.48 0.78 -39.29
CA VAL A 645 1.02 1.52 -38.15
C VAL A 645 0.42 0.90 -36.90
N ASN A 646 1.25 0.21 -36.11
CA ASN A 646 0.78 -0.60 -34.98
C ASN A 646 0.53 0.28 -33.74
N GLN A 647 1.38 1.29 -33.52
CA GLN A 647 1.27 2.20 -32.38
C GLN A 647 1.47 3.66 -32.81
N VAL A 648 0.56 4.53 -32.37
CA VAL A 648 0.74 5.99 -32.36
C VAL A 648 0.98 6.46 -30.94
N CYS A 649 2.00 7.30 -30.77
CA CYS A 649 2.37 7.88 -29.50
C CYS A 649 2.62 9.37 -29.74
N PHE A 650 1.84 10.27 -29.13
CA PHE A 650 2.28 11.66 -29.06
C PHE A 650 3.50 11.73 -28.15
N SER A 651 4.50 12.50 -28.55
CA SER A 651 5.44 13.06 -27.57
C SER A 651 4.64 13.77 -26.47
N PRO A 652 5.13 13.77 -25.23
CA PRO A 652 4.46 14.50 -24.17
C PRO A 652 4.34 16.02 -24.48
N ASP A 653 5.25 16.58 -25.29
CA ASP A 653 5.14 17.97 -25.76
C ASP A 653 4.00 18.21 -26.77
N GLY A 654 3.28 17.17 -27.19
CA GLY A 654 2.20 17.20 -28.18
C GLY A 654 2.59 17.74 -29.56
N ILE A 655 3.86 18.07 -29.77
CA ILE A 655 4.40 18.67 -30.99
C ILE A 655 4.94 17.58 -31.92
N THR A 656 5.26 16.38 -31.43
CA THR A 656 5.97 15.33 -32.19
C THR A 656 5.36 13.93 -32.02
N LEU A 657 4.47 13.51 -32.93
CA LEU A 657 3.94 12.14 -32.94
C LEU A 657 5.04 11.14 -33.33
N ALA A 658 5.36 10.17 -32.48
CA ALA A 658 6.15 8.98 -32.80
C ALA A 658 5.26 7.85 -33.30
N THR A 659 5.79 7.07 -34.25
CA THR A 659 5.09 5.93 -34.84
C THR A 659 6.03 4.75 -35.13
N GLY A 660 5.75 3.63 -34.45
CA GLY A 660 6.46 2.34 -34.58
C GLY A 660 5.78 1.42 -35.59
N ARG A 661 6.57 0.64 -36.34
CA ARG A 661 6.09 -0.06 -37.53
C ARG A 661 7.03 -1.17 -38.07
N TYR A 662 6.43 -2.12 -38.78
CA TYR A 662 6.96 -3.20 -39.63
C TYR A 662 8.01 -2.88 -40.72
N ASP A 663 8.53 -1.65 -40.84
CA ASP A 663 9.64 -1.32 -41.78
C ASP A 663 10.95 -1.03 -41.05
N ASN A 664 11.08 -1.64 -39.87
CA ASN A 664 12.22 -1.59 -38.96
C ASN A 664 12.60 -0.18 -38.49
N SER A 665 11.75 0.83 -38.77
CA SER A 665 12.09 2.24 -38.56
C SER A 665 11.00 3.02 -37.83
N ILE A 666 11.43 3.83 -36.87
CA ILE A 666 10.56 4.80 -36.19
C ILE A 666 10.51 6.08 -37.02
N ARG A 667 9.32 6.67 -37.16
CA ARG A 667 9.17 8.02 -37.72
C ARG A 667 8.66 8.95 -36.65
N LEU A 668 9.16 10.18 -36.67
CA LEU A 668 8.64 11.29 -35.89
C LEU A 668 7.92 12.28 -36.82
N TRP A 669 6.79 12.83 -36.39
CA TRP A 669 5.96 13.74 -37.17
C TRP A 669 5.63 14.98 -36.36
N ASN A 670 6.04 16.16 -36.83
CA ASN A 670 5.63 17.40 -36.18
C ASN A 670 4.14 17.64 -36.41
N VAL A 671 3.36 17.66 -35.32
CA VAL A 671 1.90 17.73 -35.27
C VAL A 671 1.40 19.10 -35.73
N LYS A 672 2.04 20.18 -35.27
CA LYS A 672 1.68 21.56 -35.65
C LYS A 672 1.95 21.84 -37.13
N THR A 673 3.09 21.40 -37.67
CA THR A 673 3.44 21.62 -39.09
C THR A 673 3.00 20.49 -40.02
N ARG A 674 2.46 19.38 -39.47
CA ARG A 674 1.99 18.18 -40.19
C ARG A 674 3.03 17.55 -41.12
N LYS A 675 4.31 17.58 -40.73
CA LYS A 675 5.46 17.13 -41.55
C LYS A 675 6.32 16.14 -40.78
N LYS A 676 6.93 15.18 -41.48
CA LYS A 676 7.93 14.28 -40.88
C LYS A 676 9.12 15.08 -40.33
N HIS A 677 9.50 14.79 -39.10
CA HIS A 677 10.57 15.45 -38.35
C HIS A 677 11.88 14.65 -38.41
N SER A 678 11.82 13.35 -38.08
CA SER A 678 12.99 12.45 -38.01
C SER A 678 12.67 11.02 -38.50
N LYS A 679 13.71 10.21 -38.73
CA LYS A 679 13.65 8.76 -38.95
C LYS A 679 14.77 8.10 -38.14
N PHE A 680 14.48 7.03 -37.41
CA PHE A 680 15.49 6.22 -36.71
C PHE A 680 15.54 4.82 -37.32
N ASP A 681 16.75 4.31 -37.56
CA ASP A 681 17.03 3.07 -38.29
C ASP A 681 18.07 2.23 -37.53
N GLY A 682 17.85 0.91 -37.42
CA GLY A 682 18.79 -0.02 -36.78
C GLY A 682 18.18 -1.03 -35.80
N HIS A 683 16.88 -1.27 -35.86
CA HIS A 683 16.33 -2.62 -35.66
C HIS A 683 16.48 -3.42 -36.97
N SER A 684 16.48 -4.75 -36.86
CA SER A 684 16.57 -5.70 -37.97
C SER A 684 15.22 -6.26 -38.43
N HIS A 685 14.18 -6.19 -37.58
CA HIS A 685 12.81 -6.62 -37.87
C HIS A 685 11.78 -5.56 -37.40
N GLY A 686 10.48 -5.87 -37.48
CA GLY A 686 9.41 -4.92 -37.22
C GLY A 686 9.47 -4.33 -35.81
N VAL A 687 9.22 -3.02 -35.69
CA VAL A 687 9.06 -2.35 -34.39
C VAL A 687 7.60 -2.50 -33.96
N LEU A 688 7.35 -3.33 -32.95
CA LEU A 688 6.02 -3.65 -32.45
C LEU A 688 5.50 -2.59 -31.47
N SER A 689 6.40 -2.05 -30.65
CA SER A 689 6.06 -1.04 -29.65
C SER A 689 7.08 0.09 -29.63
N VAL A 690 6.60 1.33 -29.47
CA VAL A 690 7.40 2.54 -29.27
C VAL A 690 6.91 3.31 -28.06
N CYS A 691 7.85 3.74 -27.24
CA CYS A 691 7.60 4.56 -26.06
C CYS A 691 8.63 5.69 -26.05
N PHE A 692 8.20 6.95 -26.06
CA PHE A 692 9.11 8.04 -25.68
C PHE A 692 9.51 7.87 -24.22
N SER A 693 10.76 8.20 -23.87
CA SER A 693 11.05 8.46 -22.47
C SER A 693 10.26 9.68 -22.01
N PRO A 694 10.05 9.85 -20.71
CA PRO A 694 9.02 10.76 -20.21
C PRO A 694 9.33 12.26 -20.36
N ASP A 695 10.50 12.62 -20.89
CA ASP A 695 10.82 13.94 -21.45
C ASP A 695 10.66 14.08 -22.98
N GLY A 696 10.36 12.99 -23.68
CA GLY A 696 10.37 12.91 -25.15
C GLY A 696 11.76 12.82 -25.80
N THR A 697 12.83 12.40 -25.09
CA THR A 697 14.22 12.63 -25.56
C THR A 697 15.08 11.40 -25.73
N THR A 698 14.79 10.33 -25.01
CA THR A 698 15.05 8.97 -25.47
C THR A 698 13.75 8.43 -26.08
N LEU A 699 13.84 7.44 -26.94
CA LEU A 699 12.73 6.61 -27.37
C LEU A 699 13.16 5.16 -27.21
N ALA A 700 12.33 4.34 -26.57
CA ALA A 700 12.46 2.89 -26.56
C ALA A 700 11.67 2.32 -27.74
N SER A 701 12.20 1.24 -28.32
CA SER A 701 11.47 0.39 -29.25
C SER A 701 11.69 -1.07 -28.93
N GLY A 702 10.59 -1.84 -28.87
CA GLY A 702 10.59 -3.30 -28.81
C GLY A 702 10.29 -3.87 -30.20
N SER A 703 10.93 -4.99 -30.54
CA SER A 703 10.90 -5.54 -31.89
C SER A 703 10.76 -7.06 -31.93
N GLU A 704 10.37 -7.54 -33.11
CA GLU A 704 10.39 -8.95 -33.52
C GLU A 704 11.81 -9.53 -33.60
N ASP A 705 12.87 -8.71 -33.57
CA ASP A 705 14.25 -9.19 -33.49
C ASP A 705 14.72 -9.56 -32.08
N ASN A 706 13.77 -9.82 -31.18
CA ASN A 706 13.92 -10.08 -29.74
C ASN A 706 14.66 -8.99 -28.94
N SER A 707 15.15 -7.93 -29.61
CA SER A 707 15.92 -6.87 -29.00
C SER A 707 15.05 -5.68 -28.62
N ILE A 708 15.61 -4.86 -27.74
CA ILE A 708 15.03 -3.59 -27.34
C ILE A 708 16.09 -2.52 -27.56
N CYS A 709 15.73 -1.42 -28.22
CA CYS A 709 16.68 -0.35 -28.55
C CYS A 709 16.28 0.99 -27.95
N LEU A 710 17.27 1.76 -27.54
CA LEU A 710 17.12 3.17 -27.15
C LEU A 710 17.61 4.09 -28.26
N TRP A 711 16.89 5.18 -28.51
CA TRP A 711 17.24 6.21 -29.49
C TRP A 711 17.25 7.57 -28.84
N ASP A 712 18.35 8.32 -28.91
CA ASP A 712 18.34 9.75 -28.60
C ASP A 712 17.51 10.48 -29.68
N VAL A 713 16.40 11.07 -29.29
CA VAL A 713 15.39 11.69 -30.17
C VAL A 713 15.93 12.96 -30.85
N LYS A 714 16.84 13.66 -30.17
CA LYS A 714 17.41 14.95 -30.59
C LYS A 714 18.51 14.80 -31.64
N THR A 715 19.22 13.67 -31.65
CA THR A 715 20.33 13.35 -32.55
C THR A 715 20.07 12.16 -33.47
N GLY A 716 19.03 11.36 -33.19
CA GLY A 716 18.60 10.18 -33.93
C GLY A 716 19.49 8.95 -33.78
N LYS A 717 20.34 8.91 -32.75
CA LYS A 717 21.34 7.84 -32.56
C LYS A 717 20.85 6.74 -31.62
N LYS A 718 21.16 5.49 -31.95
CA LYS A 718 20.98 4.33 -31.07
C LYS A 718 21.98 4.42 -29.91
N ASN A 719 21.46 4.39 -28.68
CA ASN A 719 22.26 4.54 -27.45
C ASN A 719 22.64 3.19 -26.85
N ILE A 720 21.67 2.31 -26.62
CA ILE A 720 21.83 0.98 -25.99
C ILE A 720 20.92 -0.03 -26.71
N GLN A 721 21.34 -1.29 -26.73
CA GLN A 721 20.56 -2.46 -27.13
C GLN A 721 20.53 -3.45 -25.96
N PHE A 722 19.35 -3.99 -25.65
CA PHE A 722 19.18 -5.05 -24.65
C PHE A 722 18.91 -6.39 -25.35
N GLU A 723 19.46 -7.47 -24.80
CA GLU A 723 19.33 -8.83 -25.32
C GLU A 723 19.04 -9.81 -24.18
N GLY A 724 18.15 -10.77 -24.40
CA GLY A 724 17.90 -11.87 -23.47
C GLY A 724 16.50 -12.48 -23.51
N HIS A 725 15.49 -11.76 -24.02
CA HIS A 725 14.21 -12.39 -24.42
C HIS A 725 14.46 -13.43 -25.52
N SER A 726 13.75 -14.56 -25.48
CA SER A 726 13.89 -15.62 -26.49
C SER A 726 12.90 -15.52 -27.64
N HIS A 727 11.89 -14.65 -27.54
CA HIS A 727 10.88 -14.37 -28.56
C HIS A 727 10.51 -12.88 -28.59
N GLU A 728 9.62 -12.49 -29.51
CA GLU A 728 9.33 -11.11 -29.90
C GLU A 728 8.95 -10.23 -28.71
N VAL A 729 9.44 -8.99 -28.68
CA VAL A 729 9.06 -8.01 -27.66
C VAL A 729 7.84 -7.23 -28.14
N LEU A 730 6.65 -7.71 -27.75
CA LEU A 730 5.36 -7.17 -28.18
C LEU A 730 5.08 -5.75 -27.66
N THR A 731 5.67 -5.42 -26.51
CA THR A 731 5.28 -4.27 -25.70
C THR A 731 6.48 -3.80 -24.91
N VAL A 732 6.87 -2.52 -25.07
CA VAL A 732 7.85 -1.86 -24.21
C VAL A 732 7.22 -0.67 -23.52
N CYS A 733 7.40 -0.62 -22.20
CA CYS A 733 6.96 0.50 -21.38
C CYS A 733 8.21 1.06 -20.72
N PHE A 734 8.57 2.31 -20.99
CA PHE A 734 9.41 3.05 -20.05
C PHE A 734 8.61 3.30 -18.80
N SER A 735 9.22 3.08 -17.65
CA SER A 735 8.73 3.65 -16.40
C SER A 735 8.89 5.18 -16.46
N ARG A 736 8.02 5.93 -15.76
CA ARG A 736 7.79 7.37 -16.00
C ARG A 736 8.99 8.30 -15.68
N ASP A 737 10.20 7.79 -15.43
CA ASP A 737 11.49 8.51 -15.41
C ASP A 737 12.59 7.91 -16.33
N GLY A 738 12.23 7.09 -17.33
CA GLY A 738 13.09 6.79 -18.51
C GLY A 738 14.25 5.78 -18.37
N THR A 739 14.59 5.29 -17.17
CA THR A 739 15.74 4.38 -16.89
C THR A 739 15.49 2.94 -16.40
N THR A 740 14.24 2.49 -16.35
CA THR A 740 13.89 1.07 -16.47
C THR A 740 12.90 0.91 -17.61
N LEU A 741 13.04 -0.23 -18.27
CA LEU A 741 12.24 -0.61 -19.41
C LEU A 741 11.66 -1.98 -19.09
N ALA A 742 10.33 -2.06 -19.03
CA ALA A 742 9.65 -3.34 -19.05
C ALA A 742 9.47 -3.79 -20.48
N SER A 743 9.64 -5.09 -20.70
CA SER A 743 9.25 -5.78 -21.92
C SER A 743 8.38 -6.98 -21.60
N GLY A 744 7.25 -7.07 -22.28
CA GLY A 744 6.44 -8.28 -22.36
C GLY A 744 6.71 -8.97 -23.70
N SER A 745 6.80 -10.30 -23.66
CA SER A 745 7.16 -11.12 -24.81
C SER A 745 6.22 -12.31 -24.99
N VAL A 746 6.32 -12.89 -26.18
CA VAL A 746 5.79 -14.22 -26.51
C VAL A 746 6.50 -15.33 -25.72
N ASP A 747 7.68 -15.08 -25.11
CA ASP A 747 8.36 -16.04 -24.22
C ASP A 747 7.69 -16.24 -22.84
N ASN A 748 6.44 -15.79 -22.67
CA ASN A 748 5.62 -15.75 -21.45
C ASN A 748 6.20 -14.90 -20.29
N SER A 749 7.44 -14.43 -20.42
CA SER A 749 8.12 -13.68 -19.36
C SER A 749 7.87 -12.18 -19.47
N ILE A 750 8.06 -11.51 -18.33
CA ILE A 750 8.24 -10.06 -18.29
C ILE A 750 9.67 -9.81 -17.84
N ARG A 751 10.43 -9.04 -18.61
CA ARG A 751 11.81 -8.69 -18.29
C ARG A 751 11.97 -7.20 -18.11
N LEU A 752 12.93 -6.87 -17.26
CA LEU A 752 13.06 -5.57 -16.66
C LEU A 752 14.53 -5.19 -16.76
N TRP A 753 14.80 -4.13 -17.51
CA TRP A 753 16.15 -3.78 -17.95
C TRP A 753 16.58 -2.48 -17.30
N ASP A 754 17.72 -2.49 -16.63
CA ASP A 754 18.38 -1.27 -16.16
C ASP A 754 18.96 -0.54 -17.36
N VAL A 755 18.34 0.59 -17.70
CA VAL A 755 18.59 1.28 -18.96
C VAL A 755 19.92 2.03 -18.95
N LYS A 756 20.58 2.20 -17.79
CA LYS A 756 21.96 2.73 -17.72
C LYS A 756 23.00 1.67 -18.07
N THR A 757 22.87 0.52 -17.43
CA THR A 757 23.89 -0.54 -17.45
C THR A 757 23.69 -1.53 -18.59
N GLY A 758 22.51 -1.54 -19.22
CA GLY A 758 22.15 -2.53 -20.24
C GLY A 758 21.74 -3.88 -19.66
N GLN A 759 21.72 -4.04 -18.33
CA GLN A 759 21.59 -5.35 -17.67
C GLN A 759 20.14 -5.70 -17.36
N GLN A 760 19.78 -6.97 -17.56
CA GLN A 760 18.51 -7.52 -17.07
C GLN A 760 18.55 -7.58 -15.54
N LYS A 761 17.61 -6.91 -14.87
CA LYS A 761 17.51 -6.93 -13.40
C LYS A 761 16.71 -8.11 -12.85
N SER A 762 15.69 -8.54 -13.59
CA SER A 762 14.82 -9.64 -13.16
C SER A 762 14.00 -10.22 -14.31
N THR A 763 13.63 -11.48 -14.18
CA THR A 763 12.54 -12.12 -14.94
C THR A 763 11.36 -12.27 -14.00
N LEU A 764 10.14 -12.03 -14.48
CA LEU A 764 8.91 -12.41 -13.79
C LEU A 764 8.27 -13.60 -14.50
N GLU A 765 8.25 -14.75 -13.82
CA GLU A 765 7.74 -16.03 -14.32
C GLU A 765 6.46 -16.45 -13.59
N GLY A 766 5.39 -16.70 -14.35
CA GLY A 766 4.07 -16.94 -13.74
C GLY A 766 2.92 -16.95 -14.75
N HIS A 767 2.90 -16.02 -15.71
CA HIS A 767 2.01 -16.12 -16.87
C HIS A 767 2.27 -17.43 -17.63
N SER A 768 1.21 -18.10 -18.06
CA SER A 768 1.30 -19.36 -18.80
C SER A 768 1.07 -19.20 -20.30
N ASN A 769 1.07 -17.97 -20.81
CA ASN A 769 0.91 -17.63 -22.22
C ASN A 769 1.44 -16.19 -22.50
N THR A 770 1.58 -15.84 -23.78
CA THR A 770 2.07 -14.56 -24.31
C THR A 770 1.65 -13.34 -23.51
N VAL A 771 2.59 -12.47 -23.17
CA VAL A 771 2.32 -11.17 -22.53
C VAL A 771 2.11 -10.10 -23.60
N ARG A 772 0.85 -9.73 -23.86
CA ARG A 772 0.46 -8.81 -24.95
C ARG A 772 0.64 -7.34 -24.63
N SER A 773 0.47 -6.95 -23.38
CA SER A 773 0.63 -5.57 -22.93
C SER A 773 1.31 -5.58 -21.57
N VAL A 774 2.40 -4.82 -21.44
CA VAL A 774 3.00 -4.47 -20.15
C VAL A 774 2.82 -2.98 -19.94
N CYS A 775 2.10 -2.62 -18.89
CA CYS A 775 1.91 -1.24 -18.51
C CYS A 775 2.44 -1.06 -17.10
N PHE A 776 3.52 -0.30 -16.96
CA PHE A 776 3.78 0.35 -15.69
C PHE A 776 2.70 1.38 -15.42
N SER A 777 2.40 1.71 -14.16
CA SER A 777 1.69 2.98 -13.95
C SER A 777 2.55 4.20 -14.18
N PRO A 778 1.94 5.39 -14.08
CA PRO A 778 2.62 6.65 -13.80
C PRO A 778 3.26 6.89 -12.40
N ASP A 779 3.21 5.99 -11.41
CA ASP A 779 4.38 5.82 -10.49
C ASP A 779 5.10 4.53 -10.75
N SER A 780 4.71 3.78 -11.77
CA SER A 780 5.36 2.60 -12.28
C SER A 780 5.79 1.51 -11.30
N THR A 781 5.66 1.65 -9.97
CA THR A 781 5.97 0.71 -8.87
C THR A 781 5.65 -0.69 -9.13
N LYS A 782 4.75 -0.96 -10.06
CA LYS A 782 4.23 -2.25 -10.40
C LYS A 782 3.90 -2.27 -11.91
N LEU A 783 3.41 -3.37 -12.47
CA LEU A 783 3.45 -3.56 -13.94
C LEU A 783 2.36 -4.52 -14.43
N VAL A 784 1.17 -4.03 -14.86
CA VAL A 784 0.11 -4.93 -15.35
C VAL A 784 0.69 -5.63 -16.55
N SER A 785 0.60 -6.95 -16.52
CA SER A 785 0.70 -7.76 -17.71
C SER A 785 -0.69 -8.29 -18.04
N GLY A 786 -1.19 -7.92 -19.22
CA GLY A 786 -2.31 -8.59 -19.86
C GLY A 786 -1.76 -9.73 -20.71
N SER A 787 -2.24 -10.95 -20.49
CA SER A 787 -1.76 -12.15 -21.18
C SER A 787 -2.89 -12.93 -21.86
N GLN A 788 -2.51 -13.73 -22.84
CA GLN A 788 -3.36 -14.75 -23.46
C GLN A 788 -3.63 -15.97 -22.55
N ASP A 789 -3.24 -15.94 -21.28
CA ASP A 789 -3.70 -16.90 -20.26
C ASP A 789 -5.01 -16.46 -19.58
N ASN A 790 -5.68 -15.46 -20.15
CA ASN A 790 -6.90 -14.81 -19.67
C ASN A 790 -6.79 -14.15 -18.28
N SER A 791 -5.58 -13.98 -17.76
CA SER A 791 -5.34 -13.25 -16.52
C SER A 791 -4.70 -11.87 -16.76
N ILE A 792 -5.12 -10.91 -15.95
CA ILE A 792 -4.35 -9.69 -15.67
C ILE A 792 -3.55 -10.00 -14.42
N ARG A 793 -2.21 -9.92 -14.45
CA ARG A 793 -1.39 -10.32 -13.30
C ARG A 793 -0.69 -9.18 -12.58
N LEU A 794 -0.57 -9.43 -11.28
CA LEU A 794 -0.12 -8.55 -10.22
C LEU A 794 1.01 -9.29 -9.46
N TRP A 795 2.25 -8.77 -9.45
CA TRP A 795 3.46 -9.60 -9.23
C TRP A 795 4.72 -8.95 -8.55
N ASP A 796 4.75 -8.66 -7.26
CA ASP A 796 5.88 -7.98 -6.59
C ASP A 796 7.32 -8.13 -7.19
N VAL A 797 8.07 -7.02 -7.38
CA VAL A 797 9.43 -7.03 -7.97
C VAL A 797 10.51 -6.39 -7.05
N GLN A 798 10.18 -5.66 -5.98
CA GLN A 798 11.17 -5.35 -4.92
C GLN A 798 11.37 -6.61 -4.07
N ASN A 799 10.27 -7.31 -3.77
CA ASN A 799 10.30 -8.70 -3.35
C ASN A 799 9.92 -9.48 -4.60
N LEU A 800 10.86 -10.15 -5.26
CA LEU A 800 10.61 -10.92 -6.49
C LEU A 800 9.69 -12.14 -6.24
N GLN A 801 8.40 -11.90 -5.99
CA GLN A 801 7.41 -12.89 -5.59
C GLN A 801 6.02 -12.59 -6.16
N TYR A 802 5.37 -13.68 -6.56
CA TYR A 802 4.02 -13.65 -7.07
C TYR A 802 2.99 -13.27 -6.01
N GLN A 803 2.18 -12.23 -6.27
CA GLN A 803 1.17 -11.79 -5.29
C GLN A 803 -0.23 -12.35 -5.56
N THR A 804 -0.68 -12.32 -6.81
CA THR A 804 -2.13 -12.40 -7.08
C THR A 804 -2.42 -12.95 -8.48
N ARG A 805 -3.28 -13.98 -8.52
CA ARG A 805 -3.83 -14.57 -9.76
C ARG A 805 -5.27 -14.15 -9.96
N LEU A 806 -5.58 -13.78 -11.20
CA LEU A 806 -6.94 -13.54 -11.68
C LEU A 806 -7.31 -14.62 -12.69
N ASP A 807 -7.72 -15.76 -12.16
CA ASP A 807 -8.26 -16.89 -12.93
C ASP A 807 -9.79 -16.86 -12.95
N GLY A 808 -10.37 -17.45 -14.00
CA GLY A 808 -11.80 -17.75 -14.06
C GLY A 808 -12.21 -19.09 -13.42
N GLN A 809 -11.27 -19.95 -12.97
CA GLN A 809 -11.56 -21.30 -12.44
C GLN A 809 -10.64 -21.72 -11.27
N SER A 810 -10.86 -22.93 -10.72
CA SER A 810 -10.70 -23.24 -9.28
C SER A 810 -9.51 -24.14 -8.88
N PHE A 811 -8.90 -23.83 -7.72
CA PHE A 811 -8.19 -24.68 -6.74
C PHE A 811 -7.29 -25.85 -7.20
N PHE A 812 -6.00 -25.86 -6.78
CA PHE A 812 -5.39 -26.82 -5.82
C PHE A 812 -3.86 -26.59 -5.70
N ILE A 813 -3.27 -26.63 -4.48
CA ILE A 813 -1.82 -26.79 -4.22
C ILE A 813 -1.62 -27.57 -2.90
N GLU A 814 -0.66 -28.50 -2.86
CA GLU A 814 -0.32 -29.34 -1.70
C GLU A 814 0.72 -28.72 -0.74
N PRO A 815 0.81 -29.17 0.53
CA PRO A 815 1.76 -28.63 1.51
C PRO A 815 3.13 -29.34 1.51
N PRO A 816 4.26 -28.62 1.32
CA PRO A 816 5.58 -29.18 1.56
C PRO A 816 5.95 -29.10 3.05
N TYR A 817 6.20 -30.26 3.67
CA TYR A 817 6.87 -30.37 4.96
C TYR A 817 7.95 -31.45 4.90
N ASN A 818 9.08 -31.17 5.55
CA ASN A 818 9.77 -32.20 6.32
C ASN A 818 10.20 -31.56 7.65
N LEU A 819 10.00 -32.30 8.75
CA LEU A 819 10.31 -31.86 10.11
C LEU A 819 11.65 -32.45 10.54
N SER A 820 12.40 -31.73 11.38
CA SER A 820 13.63 -32.23 12.01
C SER A 820 13.42 -32.47 13.51
N GLU A 821 14.16 -33.43 14.07
CA GLU A 821 13.75 -34.21 15.26
C GLU A 821 13.81 -33.45 16.61
N ALA A 822 14.22 -32.19 16.63
CA ALA A 822 14.43 -31.40 17.85
C ALA A 822 13.15 -31.11 18.69
N ALA A 823 11.96 -31.50 18.21
CA ALA A 823 10.68 -31.24 18.87
C ALA A 823 10.23 -32.32 19.88
N LEU A 824 10.92 -33.46 19.97
CA LEU A 824 10.43 -34.65 20.70
C LEU A 824 10.95 -34.82 22.14
N SER A 825 11.93 -34.03 22.58
CA SER A 825 12.65 -34.28 23.86
C SER A 825 12.12 -33.49 25.06
N ALA A 826 10.86 -33.03 25.05
CA ALA A 826 10.34 -32.05 26.01
C ALA A 826 8.95 -32.38 26.60
N PHE A 827 8.60 -33.67 26.73
CA PHE A 827 7.44 -34.11 27.51
C PHE A 827 7.76 -35.31 28.40
N ASP A 828 7.74 -35.08 29.71
CA ASP A 828 7.88 -36.11 30.75
C ASP A 828 6.49 -36.74 31.00
N ILE A 829 6.22 -37.87 30.34
CA ILE A 829 4.93 -38.57 30.40
C ILE A 829 5.01 -39.77 31.36
N ASN A 830 5.06 -39.47 32.65
CA ASN A 830 4.81 -40.45 33.69
C ASN A 830 3.31 -40.80 33.78
N TYR A 831 2.79 -41.54 32.78
CA TYR A 831 1.67 -42.51 32.90
C TYR A 831 1.35 -43.15 31.54
N MET A 832 1.89 -44.34 31.25
CA MET A 832 1.24 -45.44 30.49
C MET A 832 2.16 -46.67 30.45
N ASN A 833 1.67 -47.82 30.94
CA ASN A 833 2.38 -49.09 30.86
C ASN A 833 2.14 -49.77 29.50
N ILE A 834 3.17 -49.87 28.66
CA ILE A 834 3.27 -50.91 27.62
C ILE A 834 4.67 -51.52 27.70
N ASN A 835 4.76 -52.86 27.64
CA ASN A 835 6.01 -53.58 27.86
C ASN A 835 7.01 -53.43 26.70
N VAL A 836 8.29 -53.43 27.06
CA VAL A 836 9.45 -53.53 26.14
C VAL A 836 9.37 -54.83 25.32
N GLY A 837 9.68 -54.80 24.02
CA GLY A 837 9.50 -56.00 23.18
C GLY A 837 10.24 -56.15 21.85
N GLN A 838 10.57 -55.09 21.09
CA GLN A 838 11.30 -55.24 19.82
C GLN A 838 12.01 -53.94 19.38
N GLN A 839 13.24 -54.05 18.89
CA GLN A 839 13.93 -52.98 18.17
C GLN A 839 13.68 -53.13 16.66
N ILE A 840 13.36 -52.02 15.99
CA ILE A 840 13.45 -51.88 14.54
C ILE A 840 14.31 -50.63 14.30
N SER A 841 15.35 -50.74 13.47
CA SER A 841 16.32 -49.66 13.24
C SER A 841 15.84 -48.67 12.18
N VAL A 842 16.17 -47.38 12.39
CA VAL A 842 15.74 -46.26 11.54
C VAL A 842 16.30 -46.35 10.10
N ASP A 843 17.41 -47.08 9.91
CA ASP A 843 18.09 -47.25 8.62
C ASP A 843 17.23 -47.86 7.50
N GLN A 844 16.09 -48.50 7.84
CA GLN A 844 15.24 -49.17 6.86
C GLN A 844 14.23 -48.25 6.17
N ILE A 845 14.16 -46.95 6.54
CA ILE A 845 13.25 -45.96 5.97
C ILE A 845 13.96 -44.98 5.00
N TYR A 846 15.28 -44.81 5.11
CA TYR A 846 16.05 -43.83 4.34
C TYR A 846 16.84 -44.44 3.17
N LYS A 847 16.16 -44.78 2.06
CA LYS A 847 16.86 -45.27 0.84
C LYS A 847 16.48 -44.67 -0.51
N ASP A 848 15.31 -44.04 -0.67
CA ASP A 848 14.78 -43.68 -2.01
C ASP A 848 14.52 -42.17 -2.25
N ILE A 849 15.39 -41.28 -1.76
CA ILE A 849 15.46 -39.88 -2.23
C ILE A 849 16.92 -39.45 -2.47
N PRO A 850 17.30 -39.00 -3.70
CA PRO A 850 18.65 -38.52 -3.99
C PRO A 850 19.06 -37.22 -3.28
N SER A 851 20.36 -37.05 -3.06
CA SER A 851 20.94 -35.93 -2.32
C SER A 851 21.43 -34.78 -3.21
N THR A 852 20.83 -33.59 -3.07
CA THR A 852 21.52 -32.29 -3.28
C THR A 852 20.75 -31.15 -2.60
N PHE A 853 21.15 -30.77 -1.38
CA PHE A 853 21.40 -29.38 -0.97
C PHE A 853 21.81 -29.34 0.51
N SER A 854 23.10 -29.12 0.78
CA SER A 854 23.60 -28.87 2.13
C SER A 854 24.57 -27.69 2.10
N GLN A 855 24.27 -26.61 2.85
CA GLN A 855 25.17 -25.90 3.77
C GLN A 855 24.64 -24.51 4.17
N ARG A 856 25.06 -24.06 5.37
CA ARG A 856 24.90 -22.72 5.97
C ARG A 856 23.44 -22.35 6.32
N VAL A 857 22.97 -22.45 7.57
CA VAL A 857 23.51 -22.13 8.92
C VAL A 857 23.55 -20.62 9.22
N ASP A 858 22.49 -20.19 9.92
CA ASP A 858 22.38 -19.20 11.01
C ASP A 858 23.43 -18.09 11.14
N ASN A 859 22.96 -16.83 11.24
CA ASN A 859 22.78 -16.21 12.56
C ASN A 859 22.00 -14.88 12.58
N TYR A 860 21.63 -14.47 13.80
CA TYR A 860 21.08 -13.17 14.25
C TYR A 860 19.61 -12.80 13.98
N ILE A 861 18.95 -12.48 15.10
CA ILE A 861 17.66 -11.81 15.22
C ILE A 861 17.91 -10.34 15.53
N THR A 862 17.15 -9.43 14.93
CA THR A 862 16.72 -8.18 15.58
C THR A 862 15.30 -7.87 15.13
N ILE A 863 14.44 -7.49 16.08
CA ILE A 863 13.02 -7.21 15.84
C ILE A 863 12.82 -5.70 15.84
N LEU A 864 12.23 -5.16 14.78
CA LEU A 864 11.56 -3.87 14.80
C LEU A 864 10.10 -4.03 14.37
N LEU A 865 9.29 -4.38 15.38
CA LEU A 865 7.85 -4.17 15.40
C LEU A 865 7.58 -2.68 15.61
N ILE A 866 6.59 -2.13 14.91
CA ILE A 866 5.64 -1.04 15.23
C ILE A 866 4.88 -0.97 13.90
N SER A 867 3.70 -1.59 13.70
CA SER A 867 2.35 -1.43 14.28
C SER A 867 1.49 -0.27 13.74
N GLN A 868 0.48 -0.56 12.93
CA GLN A 868 -0.87 -0.75 13.45
C GLN A 868 -1.57 -2.02 12.88
N LYS A 869 -2.20 -2.75 13.81
CA LYS A 869 -3.48 -3.45 13.64
C LYS A 869 -3.62 -4.37 12.43
N PRO A 870 -2.95 -5.54 12.42
CA PRO A 870 -3.27 -6.58 11.45
C PRO A 870 -4.73 -7.02 11.58
N ILE A 871 -5.55 -6.75 10.56
CA ILE A 871 -7.03 -6.90 10.51
C ILE A 871 -7.53 -8.06 11.36
N PHE A 872 -6.92 -9.24 11.16
CA PHE A 872 -6.91 -10.35 12.11
C PHE A 872 -5.68 -11.23 11.81
N GLN A 873 -4.69 -11.31 12.71
CA GLN A 873 -3.50 -12.15 12.56
C GLN A 873 -3.54 -13.35 13.50
N ALA A 874 -3.33 -14.57 12.98
CA ALA A 874 -3.31 -15.80 13.77
C ALA A 874 -2.39 -16.89 13.18
N LYS A 875 -1.35 -16.50 12.41
CA LYS A 875 -0.48 -17.45 11.71
C LYS A 875 0.26 -18.33 12.73
N GLY A 876 0.13 -19.64 12.60
CA GLY A 876 0.67 -20.63 13.53
C GLY A 876 -0.02 -20.69 14.89
N ALA A 877 -1.17 -20.03 15.11
CA ALA A 877 -1.96 -20.23 16.31
C ALA A 877 -2.47 -21.68 16.37
N LEU A 878 -2.42 -22.28 17.56
CA LEU A 878 -2.80 -23.68 17.80
C LEU A 878 -4.19 -23.73 18.44
N ILE A 879 -5.18 -24.19 17.67
CA ILE A 879 -6.57 -24.30 18.08
C ILE A 879 -6.92 -25.76 18.28
N PHE A 880 -7.28 -26.12 19.52
CA PHE A 880 -7.68 -27.46 19.90
C PHE A 880 -9.00 -27.39 20.66
N LYS A 881 -10.10 -27.61 19.94
CA LYS A 881 -11.50 -27.58 20.41
C LYS A 881 -11.94 -26.19 20.93
N GLY A 882 -13.07 -25.66 20.47
CA GLY A 882 -13.57 -24.38 20.94
C GLY A 882 -14.66 -23.77 20.07
N GLU A 883 -15.39 -22.80 20.63
CA GLU A 883 -16.43 -22.03 19.94
C GLU A 883 -15.89 -20.64 19.62
N PHE A 884 -15.99 -20.22 18.35
CA PHE A 884 -15.56 -18.88 17.91
C PHE A 884 -16.65 -18.26 17.04
N ILE A 885 -17.59 -17.55 17.65
CA ILE A 885 -18.84 -17.12 17.01
C ILE A 885 -18.91 -15.59 16.94
N ASN A 886 -19.07 -15.04 15.74
CA ASN A 886 -19.25 -13.60 15.55
C ASN A 886 -20.67 -13.13 15.92
N LYS A 887 -20.91 -11.81 15.92
CA LYS A 887 -22.23 -11.23 16.23
C LYS A 887 -23.38 -11.63 15.28
N ALA A 888 -23.07 -12.20 14.11
CA ALA A 888 -24.06 -12.73 13.16
C ALA A 888 -24.27 -14.26 13.29
N GLY A 889 -23.66 -14.92 14.28
CA GLY A 889 -23.75 -16.37 14.48
C GLY A 889 -22.80 -17.19 13.60
N ILE A 890 -21.90 -16.55 12.85
CA ILE A 890 -20.97 -17.21 11.93
C ILE A 890 -19.75 -17.72 12.70
N ASP A 891 -19.32 -18.95 12.38
CA ASP A 891 -18.12 -19.58 12.95
C ASP A 891 -16.83 -19.03 12.31
N LEU A 892 -15.98 -18.42 13.15
CA LEU A 892 -14.72 -17.80 12.78
C LEU A 892 -13.55 -18.81 12.68
N ARG A 893 -13.74 -20.11 12.98
CA ARG A 893 -12.71 -21.15 12.78
C ARG A 893 -12.21 -21.18 11.33
N GLN A 894 -13.10 -21.00 10.35
CA GLN A 894 -12.69 -20.99 8.94
C GLN A 894 -11.80 -19.77 8.61
N LEU A 895 -12.10 -18.60 9.19
CA LEU A 895 -11.29 -17.38 9.07
C LEU A 895 -9.92 -17.54 9.77
N LEU A 896 -9.88 -18.14 10.97
CA LEU A 896 -8.65 -18.51 11.67
C LEU A 896 -7.76 -19.41 10.80
N LYS A 897 -8.34 -20.44 10.18
CA LYS A 897 -7.63 -21.36 9.27
C LYS A 897 -7.11 -20.63 8.02
N GLN A 898 -7.90 -19.76 7.40
CA GLN A 898 -7.48 -18.92 6.27
C GLN A 898 -6.32 -17.97 6.63
N ARG A 899 -6.24 -17.48 7.86
CA ARG A 899 -5.11 -16.67 8.37
C ARG A 899 -3.93 -17.52 8.88
N GLY A 900 -3.93 -18.83 8.60
CA GLY A 900 -2.81 -19.74 8.87
C GLY A 900 -2.75 -20.34 10.26
N SER A 901 -3.88 -20.41 10.99
CA SER A 901 -3.97 -21.17 12.25
C SER A 901 -4.04 -22.67 12.00
N TYR A 902 -3.43 -23.48 12.86
CA TYR A 902 -3.59 -24.93 12.86
C TYR A 902 -4.82 -25.31 13.70
N ILE A 903 -5.81 -25.90 13.05
CA ILE A 903 -7.00 -26.47 13.70
C ILE A 903 -6.83 -27.98 13.76
N LEU A 904 -6.72 -28.52 14.98
CA LEU A 904 -6.57 -29.94 15.25
C LEU A 904 -7.90 -30.53 15.73
N GLU A 905 -8.73 -30.93 14.77
CA GLU A 905 -10.02 -31.60 15.00
C GLU A 905 -9.89 -33.12 14.87
N SER A 906 -9.15 -33.74 15.79
CA SER A 906 -9.12 -35.20 15.94
C SER A 906 -10.34 -35.70 16.72
N GLN A 907 -11.13 -36.60 16.13
CA GLN A 907 -12.09 -37.42 16.87
C GLN A 907 -11.34 -38.43 17.76
N ILE A 908 -10.88 -37.99 18.92
CA ILE A 908 -10.66 -38.90 20.06
C ILE A 908 -11.98 -38.95 20.81
N GLU A 909 -12.81 -39.95 20.47
CA GLU A 909 -13.94 -40.31 21.33
C GLU A 909 -13.39 -40.74 22.69
N PHE A 910 -13.74 -40.00 23.73
CA PHE A 910 -13.39 -40.35 25.10
C PHE A 910 -14.32 -41.48 25.56
N GLN A 911 -14.07 -42.71 25.09
CA GLN A 911 -14.82 -43.88 25.56
C GLN A 911 -14.64 -44.02 27.08
N GLN A 912 -15.69 -43.70 27.82
CA GLN A 912 -15.83 -44.05 29.22
C GLN A 912 -15.94 -45.58 29.34
N LYS A 913 -14.81 -46.27 29.36
CA LYS A 913 -14.77 -47.64 29.87
C LYS A 913 -14.83 -47.56 31.39
N GLN A 914 -16.00 -47.90 31.92
CA GLN A 914 -16.16 -48.24 33.33
C GLN A 914 -15.35 -49.50 33.62
N ASN A 915 -14.36 -49.38 34.51
CA ASN A 915 -14.03 -50.30 35.61
C ASN A 915 -12.80 -49.77 36.35
#